data_AF-A0AAW9RUI8-F1
#
_entry.id   AF-A0AAW9RUI8-F1
#
_cell.length_a   1.000
_cell.length_b   1.000
_cell.length_c   1.000
_cell.angle_alpha   90.00
_cell.angle_beta   90.00
_cell.angle_gamma   90.00
#
_symmetry.space_group_name_H-M   'P 1'
#
loop_
_entity.id
_entity.type
_entity.pdbx_description
1 polymer ?
#
loop_
_entity_poly.entity_id
_entity_poly.type
_entity_poly.pdbx_seq_one_letter_code
_entity_poly.pdbx_strand_id
1 'polypeptide(L)'
;MIPKLKRRMLWLGLFALAAAGGLSANPGAASAEAGICADDGGTLPRDCTKEVRIYNNTARQIWVVFQGSIQLTDALSCPRGSAKGGGDVWLQVALGRDDDCMAVKSDYYVFINPAGGIRSGEFATINVPWWSKLHHSETDRYVDWWRGARVILFDDRSAMKEVFVELKKSDTVRFAGGSPKPNCKNQMAGNACNHLKIYEVPPGKGISPHLPFQLNEFTFADICKVNPDGTFLQVCEEANPGGFIDFNQNYNVSNVDQVYLPLAMEPVRNPPDVGYMGTTMSVKRFRKQLTAFTNADDRPSNPDWPVYNNPDDMFPKAGIRVPSAQSVMAFYMDPWLFPDGESPGLIPAEPPKMVHHMMNQWEDCTGTVTSCAEDQAANYKAVNAVFLKNYKRYVDTCPADRIPDYLKPVSNNPPMPKLSTYLTFIYGWVPFNVACPNDELPVADDPPPGSRSVLDYFAMQYNFEELGGRERQWFNPYTQLIHDDYPSGGLNASAYAFSIDDHASFLSNSGGSLRGGLIFAVGGKKGLRNGKRHAPPVPAVYKWYNYSIGLGAPSGDGPFWKKYGICSTNADTKFPTEIRDGFVLGVDPAVDGIGKDNRCPITLLDTAGRKYRIVVKKAQAPGIQLPQKAIWPAFEPTAGAFFDPAVVACPDKAGLVDPDRWCEQANQVSRPSEDPNQPGFYTIGAPPPLDNADAGIR
;
A
#
# COMPACT_ATOMS: atom_id res chain seq x y z
N MET A 1 47.15 16.96 -18.57
CA MET A 1 46.20 18.10 -18.59
C MET A 1 45.22 17.89 -19.74
N ILE A 2 44.19 18.74 -19.87
CA ILE A 2 42.91 18.48 -20.60
C ILE A 2 41.96 17.61 -19.72
N PRO A 3 40.63 17.88 -19.67
CA PRO A 3 39.84 17.63 -18.45
C PRO A 3 38.91 16.41 -18.47
N LYS A 4 38.45 16.00 -17.27
CA LYS A 4 37.38 15.01 -17.07
C LYS A 4 36.02 15.58 -17.47
N LEU A 5 35.30 14.90 -18.35
CA LEU A 5 33.88 15.19 -18.61
C LEU A 5 32.99 14.40 -17.65
N LYS A 6 32.24 15.06 -16.77
CA LYS A 6 31.25 14.40 -15.91
C LYS A 6 30.00 14.06 -16.74
N ARG A 7 29.66 12.78 -16.89
CA ARG A 7 28.27 12.36 -17.14
C ARG A 7 27.58 12.14 -15.81
N ARG A 8 26.39 12.71 -15.64
CA ARG A 8 25.50 12.41 -14.50
C ARG A 8 24.72 11.14 -14.85
N MET A 9 24.73 10.14 -13.97
CA MET A 9 23.64 9.18 -13.91
C MET A 9 22.50 9.81 -13.09
N LEU A 10 21.27 9.44 -13.41
CA LEU A 10 20.07 9.81 -12.67
C LEU A 10 19.35 8.51 -12.35
N TRP A 11 19.29 8.14 -11.08
CA TRP A 11 18.71 6.88 -10.61
C TRP A 11 17.96 7.11 -9.30
N LEU A 12 16.64 6.96 -9.36
CA LEU A 12 15.75 6.45 -8.32
C LEU A 12 14.39 6.25 -9.00
N GLY A 13 13.74 5.11 -8.74
CA GLY A 13 12.69 4.57 -9.61
C GLY A 13 11.34 5.27 -9.47
N LEU A 14 10.60 5.39 -10.58
CA LEU A 14 9.15 5.53 -10.54
C LEU A 14 8.55 4.17 -10.18
N PHE A 15 7.74 4.11 -9.13
CA PHE A 15 6.75 3.04 -8.97
C PHE A 15 5.40 3.57 -9.47
N ALA A 16 4.86 2.93 -10.50
CA ALA A 16 3.53 3.24 -11.05
C ALA A 16 2.55 2.12 -10.63
N LEU A 17 1.91 2.30 -9.48
CA LEU A 17 0.87 1.37 -9.01
C LEU A 17 -0.44 1.59 -9.78
N ALA A 18 -0.96 0.51 -10.35
CA ALA A 18 -2.24 0.49 -11.05
C ALA A 18 -3.32 -0.18 -10.18
N ALA A 19 -4.51 0.43 -10.12
CA ALA A 19 -5.71 -0.15 -9.54
C ALA A 19 -6.84 -0.15 -10.59
N ALA A 20 -7.70 -1.18 -10.62
CA ALA A 20 -8.73 -1.32 -11.66
C ALA A 20 -10.01 -2.12 -11.28
N GLY A 21 -10.64 -1.79 -10.15
CA GLY A 21 -12.11 -1.70 -10.03
C GLY A 21 -12.98 -3.00 -9.99
N GLY A 22 -14.01 -2.96 -9.13
CA GLY A 22 -15.10 -3.94 -9.09
C GLY A 22 -16.29 -3.39 -8.28
N LEU A 23 -17.45 -3.25 -8.91
CA LEU A 23 -18.60 -2.49 -8.37
C LEU A 23 -19.64 -3.35 -7.64
N SER A 24 -20.27 -2.76 -6.62
CA SER A 24 -21.69 -3.01 -6.30
C SER A 24 -22.37 -1.68 -5.95
N ALA A 25 -23.45 -1.34 -6.63
CA ALA A 25 -24.17 -0.08 -6.41
C ALA A 25 -25.16 -0.19 -5.23
N ASN A 26 -25.36 0.91 -4.49
CA ASN A 26 -26.39 1.02 -3.45
C ASN A 26 -27.01 2.44 -3.49
N PRO A 27 -28.35 2.59 -3.57
CA PRO A 27 -28.98 3.91 -3.76
C PRO A 27 -29.14 4.67 -2.44
N GLY A 28 -28.17 5.52 -2.10
CA GLY A 28 -28.19 6.38 -0.91
C GLY A 28 -27.77 7.82 -1.23
N ALA A 29 -28.71 8.64 -1.70
CA ALA A 29 -28.43 10.01 -2.15
C ALA A 29 -28.18 11.00 -0.98
N ALA A 30 -27.02 10.88 -0.34
CA ALA A 30 -26.42 12.01 0.36
C ALA A 30 -26.02 13.07 -0.68
N SER A 31 -26.43 14.33 -0.49
CA SER A 31 -26.18 15.40 -1.45
C SER A 31 -24.68 15.69 -1.56
N ALA A 32 -24.09 15.43 -2.71
CA ALA A 32 -22.71 15.82 -3.00
C ALA A 32 -22.57 17.35 -2.95
N GLU A 33 -21.88 17.87 -1.94
CA GLU A 33 -21.27 19.20 -2.00
C GLU A 33 -20.17 19.13 -3.07
N ALA A 34 -20.50 19.54 -4.29
CA ALA A 34 -19.58 19.55 -5.42
C ALA A 34 -18.27 20.30 -5.06
N GLY A 35 -17.06 19.82 -5.46
CA GLY A 35 -15.71 20.06 -4.84
C GLY A 35 -14.45 20.69 -5.56
N ILE A 36 -14.48 21.83 -6.29
CA ILE A 36 -13.33 22.52 -6.93
C ILE A 36 -12.85 23.74 -6.13
N CYS A 37 -11.53 23.92 -6.02
CA CYS A 37 -10.90 25.00 -5.28
C CYS A 37 -10.70 26.24 -6.18
N ALA A 38 -11.60 27.22 -6.08
CA ALA A 38 -11.63 28.34 -7.03
C ALA A 38 -10.38 29.26 -7.00
N ASP A 39 -9.69 29.33 -8.14
CA ASP A 39 -9.43 30.61 -8.80
C ASP A 39 -10.66 30.96 -9.68
N ASP A 40 -10.75 32.16 -10.26
CA ASP A 40 -11.98 32.68 -10.88
C ASP A 40 -12.52 31.83 -12.06
N GLY A 41 -13.41 30.87 -11.78
CA GLY A 41 -14.11 30.05 -12.78
C GLY A 41 -14.64 28.69 -12.30
N GLY A 42 -14.14 28.19 -11.16
CA GLY A 42 -14.48 26.86 -10.64
C GLY A 42 -15.97 26.63 -10.37
N THR A 43 -16.49 25.49 -10.81
CA THR A 43 -17.91 25.08 -10.71
C THR A 43 -18.34 24.71 -9.29
N LEU A 44 -17.39 24.59 -8.38
CA LEU A 44 -17.55 24.01 -7.06
C LEU A 44 -16.66 24.82 -6.03
N PRO A 45 -16.35 24.49 -4.75
CA PRO A 45 -16.37 25.45 -3.64
C PRO A 45 -15.03 25.70 -2.92
N ARG A 46 -15.02 26.76 -2.13
CA ARG A 46 -13.80 27.46 -1.72
C ARG A 46 -13.02 26.80 -0.56
N ASP A 47 -13.61 25.87 0.18
CA ASP A 47 -13.07 25.31 1.44
C ASP A 47 -12.13 24.10 1.25
N CYS A 48 -11.35 24.07 0.16
CA CYS A 48 -10.35 23.02 -0.10
C CYS A 48 -9.13 23.12 0.82
N THR A 49 -9.24 22.69 2.07
CA THR A 49 -8.11 22.62 3.00
C THR A 49 -8.25 21.47 3.98
N LYS A 50 -7.28 20.56 3.96
CA LYS A 50 -7.19 19.41 4.87
C LYS A 50 -6.26 19.74 6.03
N GLU A 51 -6.52 19.17 7.19
CA GLU A 51 -5.66 19.33 8.38
C GLU A 51 -4.59 18.23 8.42
N VAL A 52 -3.32 18.60 8.54
CA VAL A 52 -2.23 17.65 8.86
C VAL A 52 -1.72 17.96 10.26
N ARG A 53 -1.90 17.00 11.18
CA ARG A 53 -1.60 17.12 12.60
C ARG A 53 -0.59 16.06 13.03
N ILE A 54 0.52 16.48 13.64
CA ILE A 54 1.59 15.59 14.12
C ILE A 54 1.73 15.73 15.64
N TYR A 55 1.46 14.65 16.39
CA TYR A 55 1.71 14.55 17.83
C TYR A 55 3.06 13.91 18.10
N ASN A 56 3.87 14.56 18.94
CA ASN A 56 5.11 13.98 19.42
C ASN A 56 4.91 13.28 20.77
N ASN A 57 4.77 11.95 20.74
CA ASN A 57 4.68 11.12 21.94
C ASN A 57 6.03 10.48 22.32
N THR A 58 7.11 10.86 21.61
CA THR A 58 8.49 10.51 21.94
C THR A 58 8.96 11.23 23.21
N ALA A 59 9.95 10.67 23.92
CA ALA A 59 10.63 11.33 25.04
C ALA A 59 11.60 12.45 24.59
N ARG A 60 11.69 12.70 23.28
CA ARG A 60 12.66 13.59 22.64
C ARG A 60 11.97 14.52 21.64
N GLN A 61 12.64 15.60 21.25
CA GLN A 61 12.19 16.47 20.16
C GLN A 61 12.23 15.73 18.82
N ILE A 62 11.22 15.97 17.97
CA ILE A 62 11.19 15.51 16.58
C ILE A 62 11.13 16.71 15.64
N TRP A 63 11.40 16.48 14.36
CA TRP A 63 11.23 17.43 13.27
C TRP A 63 10.41 16.81 12.14
N VAL A 64 9.67 17.66 11.43
CA VAL A 64 8.75 17.26 10.36
C VAL A 64 9.07 18.06 9.10
N VAL A 65 9.25 17.36 7.99
CA VAL A 65 9.24 17.94 6.65
C VAL A 65 8.06 17.33 5.90
N PHE A 66 7.27 18.18 5.25
CA PHE A 66 6.16 17.80 4.39
C PHE A 66 6.56 18.08 2.94
N GLN A 67 6.21 17.20 2.01
CA GLN A 67 6.56 17.31 0.58
C GLN A 67 5.30 17.26 -0.28
N GLY A 68 5.08 18.30 -1.08
CA GLY A 68 4.33 18.16 -2.33
C GLY A 68 5.28 17.60 -3.39
N SER A 69 4.88 16.53 -4.07
CA SER A 69 5.78 15.71 -4.89
C SER A 69 5.74 16.13 -6.37
N ILE A 70 6.86 15.89 -7.08
CA ILE A 70 6.89 15.88 -8.56
C ILE A 70 5.81 14.91 -9.09
N GLN A 71 5.03 15.33 -10.08
CA GLN A 71 3.93 14.52 -10.62
C GLN A 71 4.32 13.89 -11.96
N LEU A 72 4.24 12.56 -12.01
CA LEU A 72 4.81 11.72 -13.06
C LEU A 72 3.77 10.76 -13.64
N THR A 73 2.52 11.22 -13.86
CA THR A 73 1.49 10.42 -14.53
C THR A 73 0.97 11.04 -15.83
N ASP A 74 0.23 10.23 -16.58
CA ASP A 74 -0.58 10.74 -17.68
C ASP A 74 -1.70 11.64 -17.13
N ALA A 75 -2.12 12.59 -17.95
CA ALA A 75 -3.13 13.60 -17.67
C ALA A 75 -3.78 14.02 -19.01
N LEU A 76 -4.96 14.65 -18.95
CA LEU A 76 -5.74 15.02 -20.14
C LEU A 76 -4.94 15.97 -21.06
N SER A 77 -5.13 15.85 -22.37
CA SER A 77 -4.53 16.73 -23.39
C SER A 77 -2.99 16.92 -23.38
N CYS A 78 -2.23 16.16 -22.58
CA CYS A 78 -0.77 16.22 -22.60
C CYS A 78 -0.21 15.80 -23.98
N PRO A 79 0.85 16.45 -24.50
CA PRO A 79 1.37 16.13 -25.84
C PRO A 79 1.83 14.68 -25.98
N ARG A 80 1.18 13.91 -26.87
CA ARG A 80 1.58 12.52 -27.17
C ARG A 80 3.05 12.47 -27.61
N GLY A 81 3.89 11.78 -26.83
CA GLY A 81 5.35 11.75 -27.05
C GLY A 81 6.16 12.67 -26.13
N SER A 82 5.53 13.43 -25.23
CA SER A 82 6.16 13.68 -23.93
C SER A 82 6.46 12.32 -23.26
N ALA A 83 7.44 12.27 -22.36
CA ALA A 83 7.60 11.08 -21.53
C ALA A 83 6.27 10.80 -20.81
N LYS A 84 5.85 9.52 -20.73
CA LYS A 84 4.75 9.09 -19.85
C LYS A 84 5.01 9.70 -18.48
N GLY A 85 4.04 10.42 -17.93
CA GLY A 85 4.30 11.21 -16.72
C GLY A 85 4.66 12.68 -16.95
N GLY A 86 3.98 13.36 -17.88
CA GLY A 86 4.24 14.78 -18.17
C GLY A 86 3.37 15.79 -17.41
N GLY A 87 2.33 15.35 -16.70
CA GLY A 87 1.26 16.23 -16.23
C GLY A 87 0.59 15.81 -14.92
N ASP A 88 -0.36 16.63 -14.47
CA ASP A 88 -1.11 16.37 -13.23
C ASP A 88 -2.61 16.59 -13.38
N VAL A 89 -3.34 15.49 -13.51
CA VAL A 89 -4.79 15.48 -13.65
C VAL A 89 -5.53 15.82 -12.35
N TRP A 90 -4.92 15.70 -11.16
CA TRP A 90 -5.55 16.25 -9.94
C TRP A 90 -5.66 17.77 -10.03
N LEU A 91 -4.63 18.46 -10.53
CA LEU A 91 -4.68 19.90 -10.80
C LEU A 91 -5.64 20.25 -11.94
N GLN A 92 -5.73 19.43 -13.00
CA GLN A 92 -6.71 19.66 -14.07
C GLN A 92 -8.15 19.63 -13.53
N VAL A 93 -8.48 18.60 -12.76
CA VAL A 93 -9.80 18.44 -12.11
C VAL A 93 -10.02 19.56 -11.09
N ALA A 94 -9.06 19.87 -10.23
CA ALA A 94 -9.18 20.89 -9.18
C ALA A 94 -9.25 22.34 -9.69
N LEU A 95 -8.87 22.59 -10.96
CA LEU A 95 -8.93 23.89 -11.63
C LEU A 95 -9.99 23.95 -12.74
N GLY A 96 -10.64 22.84 -13.09
CA GLY A 96 -11.59 22.76 -14.21
C GLY A 96 -10.94 23.01 -15.57
N ARG A 97 -9.73 22.46 -15.80
CA ARG A 97 -8.91 22.73 -16.99
C ARG A 97 -8.24 21.47 -17.54
N ASP A 98 -8.93 20.82 -18.47
CA ASP A 98 -8.47 19.71 -19.30
C ASP A 98 -7.66 20.16 -20.55
N ASP A 99 -7.64 21.47 -20.84
CA ASP A 99 -6.93 22.09 -21.97
C ASP A 99 -5.40 22.16 -21.81
N ASP A 100 -4.90 21.79 -20.63
CA ASP A 100 -3.57 22.15 -20.17
C ASP A 100 -2.99 21.05 -19.28
N CYS A 101 -1.78 20.58 -19.60
CA CYS A 101 -1.15 19.41 -18.98
C CYS A 101 -0.79 19.59 -17.48
N MET A 102 -0.84 20.81 -16.94
CA MET A 102 -0.62 21.12 -15.50
C MET A 102 0.65 20.52 -14.85
N ALA A 103 1.74 20.37 -15.62
CA ALA A 103 2.98 19.76 -15.16
C ALA A 103 3.53 20.35 -13.85
N VAL A 104 3.89 19.46 -12.91
CA VAL A 104 4.60 19.74 -11.65
C VAL A 104 5.93 18.97 -11.67
N LYS A 105 7.04 19.71 -11.85
CA LYS A 105 8.37 19.19 -12.16
C LYS A 105 9.37 19.35 -11.01
N SER A 106 9.05 20.16 -10.00
CA SER A 106 9.85 20.30 -8.77
C SER A 106 9.16 19.63 -7.59
N ASP A 107 9.95 19.21 -6.59
CA ASP A 107 9.45 18.87 -5.27
C ASP A 107 9.27 20.15 -4.44
N TYR A 108 8.33 20.16 -3.51
CA TYR A 108 8.02 21.33 -2.67
C TYR A 108 8.10 20.96 -1.18
N TYR A 109 9.22 21.27 -0.55
CA TYR A 109 9.51 20.87 0.84
C TYR A 109 9.13 21.96 1.85
N VAL A 110 8.09 21.68 2.65
CA VAL A 110 7.57 22.49 3.76
C VAL A 110 8.19 22.00 5.08
N PHE A 111 9.17 22.74 5.61
CA PHE A 111 9.76 22.49 6.92
C PHE A 111 8.90 23.09 8.04
N ILE A 112 8.44 22.26 8.97
CA ILE A 112 7.72 22.71 10.17
C ILE A 112 8.73 23.02 11.28
N ASN A 113 8.75 24.27 11.75
CA ASN A 113 9.60 24.76 12.84
C ASN A 113 11.10 24.34 12.73
N PRO A 114 11.81 24.45 11.59
CA PRO A 114 13.09 23.75 11.37
C PRO A 114 14.16 23.95 12.46
N ALA A 115 14.23 25.13 13.09
CA ALA A 115 15.16 25.38 14.20
C ALA A 115 14.75 24.74 15.55
N GLY A 116 13.44 24.59 15.80
CA GLY A 116 12.85 24.28 17.12
C GLY A 116 11.99 23.02 17.20
N GLY A 117 11.67 22.39 16.07
CA GLY A 117 10.92 21.12 15.98
C GLY A 117 9.56 21.11 16.67
N ILE A 118 9.19 19.94 17.17
CA ILE A 118 8.05 19.67 18.07
C ILE A 118 8.63 18.97 19.30
N ARG A 119 8.48 19.52 20.51
CA ARG A 119 9.05 18.89 21.73
C ARG A 119 8.21 17.70 22.19
N SER A 120 8.77 16.93 23.14
CA SER A 120 8.07 15.81 23.77
C SER A 120 6.73 16.27 24.36
N GLY A 121 5.64 15.60 23.98
CA GLY A 121 4.29 15.88 24.45
C GLY A 121 3.55 17.00 23.72
N GLU A 122 4.23 17.82 22.91
CA GLU A 122 3.64 18.86 22.05
C GLU A 122 3.03 18.24 20.77
N PHE A 123 2.31 19.06 19.99
CA PHE A 123 1.85 18.72 18.65
C PHE A 123 2.01 19.91 17.70
N ALA A 124 2.15 19.65 16.40
CA ALA A 124 2.01 20.65 15.36
C ALA A 124 0.75 20.39 14.52
N THR A 125 0.11 21.46 14.05
CA THR A 125 -0.97 21.38 13.07
C THR A 125 -0.76 22.41 11.96
N ILE A 126 -0.74 21.93 10.72
CA ILE A 126 -0.82 22.76 9.51
C ILE A 126 -2.16 22.54 8.80
N ASN A 127 -2.61 23.59 8.13
CA ASN A 127 -3.61 23.55 7.08
C ASN A 127 -2.90 23.33 5.74
N VAL A 128 -3.36 22.37 4.95
CA VAL A 128 -2.83 22.01 3.62
C VAL A 128 -3.92 22.26 2.57
N PRO A 129 -3.81 23.31 1.73
CA PRO A 129 -4.73 23.51 0.61
C PRO A 129 -4.50 22.44 -0.45
N TRP A 130 -5.45 22.22 -1.37
CA TRP A 130 -5.21 21.29 -2.50
C TRP A 130 -4.01 21.75 -3.33
N TRP A 131 -4.09 22.98 -3.84
CA TRP A 131 -3.03 23.55 -4.67
C TRP A 131 -2.50 24.89 -4.16
N SER A 132 -1.39 25.34 -4.74
CA SER A 132 -0.87 26.71 -4.61
C SER A 132 -0.35 27.25 -5.94
N LYS A 133 -0.75 28.48 -6.33
CA LYS A 133 -0.32 29.16 -7.55
C LYS A 133 0.99 29.92 -7.32
N LEU A 134 1.94 29.79 -8.24
CA LEU A 134 3.29 30.34 -8.11
C LEU A 134 3.46 31.70 -8.80
N HIS A 135 4.29 32.56 -8.19
CA HIS A 135 4.63 33.89 -8.69
C HIS A 135 5.96 33.84 -9.44
N HIS A 136 5.89 33.57 -10.74
CA HIS A 136 7.04 33.42 -11.63
C HIS A 136 8.06 32.36 -11.16
N SER A 137 7.65 31.08 -11.12
CA SER A 137 8.62 30.00 -11.32
C SER A 137 8.84 29.80 -12.82
N GLU A 138 10.04 29.33 -13.20
CA GLU A 138 10.38 29.00 -14.59
C GLU A 138 10.00 27.56 -14.96
N THR A 139 9.62 26.71 -13.98
CA THR A 139 9.40 25.27 -14.17
C THR A 139 7.91 24.90 -14.13
N ASP A 140 7.22 25.36 -13.08
CA ASP A 140 5.86 25.01 -12.68
C ASP A 140 5.00 26.27 -12.45
N ARG A 141 3.68 26.16 -12.62
CA ARG A 141 2.73 27.27 -12.33
C ARG A 141 1.93 27.04 -11.05
N TYR A 142 1.80 25.79 -10.64
CA TYR A 142 1.06 25.34 -9.48
C TYR A 142 1.86 24.26 -8.74
N VAL A 143 1.58 24.12 -7.45
CA VAL A 143 1.98 23.00 -6.61
C VAL A 143 0.72 22.21 -6.28
N ASP A 144 0.73 20.88 -6.41
CA ASP A 144 -0.23 20.00 -5.75
C ASP A 144 0.35 19.54 -4.39
N TRP A 145 -0.45 19.65 -3.33
CA TRP A 145 -0.10 19.24 -1.96
C TRP A 145 -0.92 18.04 -1.44
N TRP A 146 -1.80 17.52 -2.28
CA TRP A 146 -2.81 16.51 -1.98
C TRP A 146 -2.60 15.20 -2.76
N ARG A 147 -1.60 15.12 -3.65
CA ARG A 147 -1.36 13.96 -4.51
C ARG A 147 0.03 13.37 -4.29
N GLY A 148 0.09 12.11 -3.83
CA GLY A 148 1.36 11.41 -3.59
C GLY A 148 2.29 12.17 -2.64
N ALA A 149 1.69 12.91 -1.71
CA ALA A 149 2.37 13.86 -0.84
C ALA A 149 2.86 13.15 0.44
N ARG A 150 3.96 13.66 1.01
CA ARG A 150 4.76 12.88 1.98
C ARG A 150 4.96 13.63 3.30
N VAL A 151 4.98 12.88 4.40
CA VAL A 151 5.36 13.38 5.73
C VAL A 151 6.60 12.62 6.21
N ILE A 152 7.70 13.34 6.35
CA ILE A 152 9.04 12.82 6.57
C ILE A 152 9.52 13.26 7.95
N LEU A 153 9.94 12.31 8.78
CA LEU A 153 10.11 12.49 10.22
C LEU A 153 11.50 12.11 10.73
N PHE A 154 12.07 13.01 11.53
CA PHE A 154 13.41 12.87 12.12
C PHE A 154 13.33 12.99 13.65
N ASP A 155 14.05 12.12 14.37
CA ASP A 155 14.38 12.27 15.81
C ASP A 155 15.87 12.61 16.04
N ASP A 156 16.69 12.64 14.99
CA ASP A 156 18.07 13.16 15.02
C ASP A 156 18.15 14.60 14.46
N ARG A 157 18.93 15.46 15.14
CA ARG A 157 19.07 16.88 14.78
C ARG A 157 20.10 17.12 13.69
N SER A 158 21.15 16.30 13.60
CA SER A 158 22.17 16.39 12.55
C SER A 158 21.54 16.05 11.20
N ALA A 159 20.78 14.96 11.13
CA ALA A 159 20.08 14.53 9.92
C ALA A 159 19.13 15.61 9.38
N MET A 160 18.23 16.13 10.21
CA MET A 160 17.34 17.23 9.80
C MET A 160 18.13 18.48 9.40
N LYS A 161 19.19 18.83 10.15
CA LYS A 161 20.02 19.99 9.85
C LYS A 161 20.71 19.84 8.49
N GLU A 162 21.14 18.64 8.12
CA GLU A 162 21.77 18.35 6.84
C GLU A 162 20.78 18.59 5.69
N VAL A 163 19.60 17.97 5.74
CA VAL A 163 18.48 18.23 4.81
C VAL A 163 18.18 19.72 4.71
N PHE A 164 18.01 20.39 5.85
CA PHE A 164 17.71 21.82 5.88
C PHE A 164 18.87 22.69 5.37
N VAL A 165 20.13 22.25 5.47
CA VAL A 165 21.30 22.95 4.95
C VAL A 165 21.48 22.76 3.45
N GLU A 166 21.06 21.62 2.89
CA GLU A 166 21.04 21.38 1.45
C GLU A 166 19.84 22.06 0.79
N LEU A 167 18.60 21.74 1.19
CA LEU A 167 17.40 22.18 0.49
C LEU A 167 17.19 23.71 0.56
N LYS A 168 17.70 24.39 1.60
CA LYS A 168 17.67 25.87 1.69
C LYS A 168 18.53 26.59 0.63
N LYS A 169 19.37 25.86 -0.12
CA LYS A 169 20.16 26.42 -1.24
C LYS A 169 19.30 26.57 -2.50
N SER A 170 18.18 25.87 -2.57
CA SER A 170 17.17 26.00 -3.61
C SER A 170 16.23 27.18 -3.29
N ASP A 171 15.44 27.60 -4.26
CA ASP A 171 14.65 28.83 -4.14
C ASP A 171 13.52 28.72 -3.11
N THR A 172 13.26 29.81 -2.40
CA THR A 172 12.14 29.91 -1.46
C THR A 172 10.86 30.19 -2.24
N VAL A 173 9.85 29.34 -2.07
CA VAL A 173 8.60 29.38 -2.85
C VAL A 173 7.93 30.75 -2.76
N ARG A 174 7.68 31.34 -3.93
CA ARG A 174 6.95 32.61 -4.08
C ARG A 174 5.53 32.30 -4.55
N PHE A 175 4.57 32.49 -3.67
CA PHE A 175 3.15 32.31 -3.98
C PHE A 175 2.58 33.55 -4.70
N ALA A 176 1.66 33.35 -5.63
CA ALA A 176 0.90 34.43 -6.24
C ALA A 176 0.05 35.20 -5.20
N GLY A 177 -0.25 36.48 -5.49
CA GLY A 177 -1.14 37.27 -4.65
C GLY A 177 -2.52 36.61 -4.52
N GLY A 178 -3.03 36.51 -3.29
CA GLY A 178 -4.29 35.81 -3.00
C GLY A 178 -4.21 34.27 -2.98
N SER A 179 -3.13 33.65 -3.47
CA SER A 179 -3.05 32.17 -3.54
C SER A 179 -3.18 31.51 -2.17
N PRO A 180 -3.96 30.41 -2.06
CA PRO A 180 -3.87 29.52 -0.90
C PRO A 180 -2.46 28.94 -0.78
N LYS A 181 -2.03 28.66 0.46
CA LYS A 181 -0.71 28.09 0.79
C LYS A 181 -0.71 27.37 2.15
N PRO A 182 0.18 26.38 2.37
CA PRO A 182 0.36 25.74 3.66
C PRO A 182 0.59 26.75 4.79
N ASN A 183 -0.10 26.58 5.92
CA ASN A 183 -0.03 27.52 7.05
C ASN A 183 -0.19 26.82 8.41
N CYS A 184 0.50 27.31 9.44
CA CYS A 184 0.31 26.83 10.81
C CYS A 184 -1.07 27.25 11.35
N LYS A 185 -1.77 26.30 11.97
CA LYS A 185 -3.11 26.51 12.56
C LYS A 185 -3.02 27.16 13.94
N ASN A 186 -2.47 28.37 14.00
CA ASN A 186 -2.09 29.09 15.23
C ASN A 186 -3.25 29.31 16.22
N GLN A 187 -4.50 29.26 15.76
CA GLN A 187 -5.71 29.39 16.59
C GLN A 187 -5.94 28.19 17.53
N MET A 188 -5.24 27.07 17.33
CA MET A 188 -5.36 25.89 18.20
C MET A 188 -4.47 26.02 19.43
N ALA A 189 -5.08 26.04 20.62
CA ALA A 189 -4.36 26.02 21.89
C ALA A 189 -3.40 24.82 21.97
N GLY A 190 -2.13 25.08 22.30
CA GLY A 190 -1.07 24.08 22.40
C GLY A 190 -0.42 23.65 21.08
N ASN A 191 -0.83 24.22 19.92
CA ASN A 191 -0.15 23.99 18.65
C ASN A 191 1.25 24.63 18.67
N ALA A 192 2.29 23.80 18.54
CA ALA A 192 3.69 24.25 18.50
C ALA A 192 4.07 24.85 17.13
N CYS A 193 3.31 24.61 16.07
CA CYS A 193 3.58 25.17 14.74
C CYS A 193 3.52 26.70 14.80
N ASN A 194 4.64 27.37 14.58
CA ASN A 194 4.72 28.83 14.55
C ASN A 194 5.43 29.38 13.31
N HIS A 195 6.19 28.55 12.59
CA HIS A 195 6.94 28.97 11.42
C HIS A 195 7.10 27.83 10.41
N LEU A 196 6.73 28.12 9.15
CA LEU A 196 7.00 27.25 8.01
C LEU A 196 8.07 27.88 7.11
N LYS A 197 8.93 27.05 6.53
CA LYS A 197 9.81 27.42 5.40
C LYS A 197 9.54 26.48 4.25
N ILE A 198 9.39 27.02 3.04
CA ILE A 198 8.96 26.27 1.86
C ILE A 198 9.95 26.52 0.73
N TYR A 199 10.48 25.45 0.15
CA TYR A 199 11.50 25.48 -0.91
C TYR A 199 11.04 24.71 -2.14
N GLU A 200 11.24 25.30 -3.32
CA GLU A 200 11.11 24.65 -4.63
C GLU A 200 12.42 23.91 -4.91
N VAL A 201 12.37 22.59 -5.09
CA VAL A 201 13.54 21.72 -5.18
C VAL A 201 13.52 20.95 -6.50
N PRO A 202 14.42 21.29 -7.45
CA PRO A 202 14.48 20.59 -8.73
C PRO A 202 14.79 19.09 -8.61
N PRO A 203 14.42 18.28 -9.63
CA PRO A 203 14.64 16.83 -9.64
C PRO A 203 16.08 16.41 -9.30
N GLY A 204 16.21 15.34 -8.52
CA GLY A 204 17.51 14.81 -8.09
C GLY A 204 18.23 15.64 -7.03
N LYS A 205 17.52 16.53 -6.31
CA LYS A 205 18.01 17.27 -5.15
C LYS A 205 17.14 17.09 -3.88
N GLY A 206 16.35 16.01 -3.82
CA GLY A 206 15.45 15.73 -2.69
C GLY A 206 16.17 15.35 -1.40
N ILE A 207 15.44 14.74 -0.46
CA ILE A 207 16.04 14.19 0.77
C ILE A 207 16.87 12.96 0.41
N SER A 208 18.19 13.02 0.65
CA SER A 208 19.11 11.94 0.33
C SER A 208 18.82 10.66 1.14
N PRO A 209 18.88 9.47 0.50
CA PRO A 209 18.50 8.21 1.13
C PRO A 209 19.47 7.71 2.21
N HIS A 210 20.66 8.33 2.40
CA HIS A 210 21.52 8.03 3.55
C HIS A 210 20.94 8.46 4.91
N LEU A 211 19.90 9.27 4.93
CA LEU A 211 19.46 9.97 6.13
C LEU A 211 18.51 9.13 7.01
N PRO A 212 18.61 9.25 8.35
CA PRO A 212 17.70 8.58 9.28
C PRO A 212 16.36 9.31 9.39
N PHE A 213 15.37 8.85 8.61
CA PHE A 213 14.00 9.33 8.63
C PHE A 213 12.98 8.19 8.52
N GLN A 214 11.73 8.47 8.90
CA GLN A 214 10.56 7.65 8.58
C GLN A 214 9.73 8.35 7.51
N LEU A 215 9.39 7.61 6.44
CA LEU A 215 8.50 8.06 5.36
C LEU A 215 7.05 7.62 5.63
N ASN A 216 6.10 8.44 5.20
CA ASN A 216 4.65 8.21 5.28
C ASN A 216 4.02 8.98 4.12
N GLU A 217 3.02 8.40 3.46
CA GLU A 217 2.48 8.94 2.20
C GLU A 217 0.96 9.06 2.25
N PHE A 218 0.40 10.04 1.53
CA PHE A 218 -1.05 10.27 1.47
C PHE A 218 -1.50 10.96 0.18
N THR A 219 -2.79 10.79 -0.12
CA THR A 219 -3.53 11.50 -1.17
C THR A 219 -4.91 11.93 -0.62
N PHE A 220 -5.38 13.14 -0.95
CA PHE A 220 -6.53 13.80 -0.30
C PHE A 220 -7.76 14.08 -1.19
N ALA A 221 -7.72 13.62 -2.43
CA ALA A 221 -8.86 13.54 -3.35
C ALA A 221 -8.68 12.30 -4.24
N ASP A 222 -9.77 11.78 -4.79
CA ASP A 222 -9.78 10.67 -5.73
C ASP A 222 -10.45 11.08 -7.04
N ILE A 223 -9.97 10.54 -8.15
CA ILE A 223 -10.37 10.95 -9.50
C ILE A 223 -10.43 9.76 -10.45
N CYS A 224 -11.15 9.92 -11.56
CA CYS A 224 -11.19 8.92 -12.60
C CYS A 224 -9.82 8.68 -13.23
N LYS A 225 -9.50 7.39 -13.44
CA LYS A 225 -8.28 6.96 -14.12
C LYS A 225 -8.22 7.52 -15.54
N VAL A 226 -7.07 8.10 -15.90
CA VAL A 226 -6.79 8.53 -17.28
C VAL A 226 -6.30 7.33 -18.10
N ASN A 227 -6.83 7.20 -19.31
CA ASN A 227 -6.46 6.20 -20.31
C ASN A 227 -5.25 6.67 -21.14
N PRO A 228 -4.46 5.76 -21.73
CA PRO A 228 -3.30 6.12 -22.56
C PRO A 228 -3.60 6.95 -23.83
N ASP A 229 -4.87 7.13 -24.20
CA ASP A 229 -5.28 8.00 -25.32
C ASP A 229 -5.50 9.47 -24.92
N GLY A 230 -5.58 9.77 -23.61
CA GLY A 230 -5.86 11.10 -23.06
C GLY A 230 -7.29 11.30 -22.54
N THR A 231 -8.12 10.26 -22.46
CA THR A 231 -9.50 10.31 -21.92
C THR A 231 -9.60 9.80 -20.48
N PHE A 232 -10.70 10.07 -19.77
CA PHE A 232 -11.04 9.32 -18.55
C PHE A 232 -11.63 7.94 -18.87
N LEU A 233 -11.47 6.99 -17.94
CA LEU A 233 -12.16 5.70 -17.97
C LEU A 233 -13.68 5.91 -18.03
N GLN A 234 -14.31 5.59 -19.16
CA GLN A 234 -15.71 5.93 -19.47
C GLN A 234 -16.70 5.59 -18.34
N VAL A 235 -16.65 4.38 -17.78
CA VAL A 235 -17.55 3.94 -16.69
C VAL A 235 -17.40 4.79 -15.42
N CYS A 236 -16.22 5.36 -15.18
CA CYS A 236 -16.01 6.29 -14.08
C CYS A 236 -16.54 7.68 -14.41
N GLU A 237 -16.27 8.19 -15.62
CA GLU A 237 -16.71 9.51 -16.10
C GLU A 237 -18.24 9.63 -16.21
N GLU A 238 -18.92 8.56 -16.66
CA GLU A 238 -20.39 8.48 -16.71
C GLU A 238 -21.03 8.54 -15.31
N ALA A 239 -20.32 8.10 -14.28
CA ALA A 239 -20.74 8.18 -12.89
C ALA A 239 -20.27 9.49 -12.19
N ASN A 240 -19.17 10.09 -12.66
CA ASN A 240 -18.48 11.22 -12.04
C ASN A 240 -18.04 12.25 -13.11
N PRO A 241 -18.97 13.03 -13.71
CA PRO A 241 -18.64 13.93 -14.83
C PRO A 241 -17.61 15.00 -14.45
N GLY A 242 -16.57 15.17 -15.28
CA GLY A 242 -15.39 15.98 -15.00
C GLY A 242 -14.33 15.26 -14.16
N GLY A 243 -14.41 13.93 -14.04
CA GLY A 243 -13.41 13.07 -13.42
C GLY A 243 -13.24 13.16 -11.91
N PHE A 244 -13.95 14.01 -11.17
CA PHE A 244 -13.84 14.10 -9.71
C PHE A 244 -14.71 13.05 -9.01
N ILE A 245 -14.10 12.12 -8.27
CA ILE A 245 -14.84 11.10 -7.50
C ILE A 245 -15.22 11.67 -6.14
N ASP A 246 -14.26 11.82 -5.21
CA ASP A 246 -14.53 12.36 -3.88
C ASP A 246 -13.29 12.95 -3.20
N PHE A 247 -13.52 13.54 -2.03
CA PHE A 247 -12.48 14.09 -1.16
C PHE A 247 -11.77 13.02 -0.30
N ASN A 248 -11.38 11.90 -0.91
CA ASN A 248 -10.82 10.70 -0.27
C ASN A 248 -9.71 11.00 0.75
N GLN A 249 -9.52 10.09 1.70
CA GLN A 249 -8.37 10.06 2.61
C GLN A 249 -7.63 8.74 2.36
N ASN A 250 -6.79 8.77 1.33
CA ASN A 250 -5.87 7.72 0.92
C ASN A 250 -4.54 7.90 1.68
N TYR A 251 -4.04 6.88 2.38
CA TYR A 251 -2.76 6.97 3.12
C TYR A 251 -2.13 5.63 3.47
N ASN A 252 -0.80 5.60 3.62
CA ASN A 252 -0.03 4.46 4.11
C ASN A 252 1.10 4.91 5.08
N VAL A 253 1.63 3.95 5.86
CA VAL A 253 2.92 4.10 6.56
C VAL A 253 3.94 3.30 5.78
N SER A 254 4.89 3.97 5.13
CA SER A 254 5.84 3.33 4.22
C SER A 254 7.07 2.81 4.95
N ASN A 255 7.24 1.49 4.98
CA ASN A 255 8.45 0.81 5.45
C ASN A 255 9.17 0.06 4.30
N VAL A 256 8.84 0.34 3.04
CA VAL A 256 9.37 -0.39 1.87
C VAL A 256 10.84 -0.08 1.58
N ASP A 257 11.33 1.10 1.94
CA ASP A 257 12.76 1.43 1.88
C ASP A 257 13.47 0.99 3.18
N GLN A 258 12.97 1.50 4.30
CA GLN A 258 13.51 1.30 5.65
C GLN A 258 12.40 1.46 6.69
N VAL A 259 12.52 0.75 7.82
CA VAL A 259 11.73 1.01 9.03
C VAL A 259 12.58 1.73 10.08
N TYR A 260 12.10 2.88 10.57
CA TYR A 260 12.88 3.79 11.40
C TYR A 260 12.19 4.33 12.66
N LEU A 261 10.92 4.73 12.60
CA LEU A 261 10.20 5.27 13.77
C LEU A 261 8.81 4.63 13.93
N PRO A 262 8.40 4.33 15.18
CA PRO A 262 7.03 3.93 15.44
C PRO A 262 6.11 5.11 15.21
N LEU A 263 5.20 4.95 14.26
CA LEU A 263 4.20 5.94 13.92
C LEU A 263 2.85 5.26 13.74
N ALA A 264 1.78 5.93 14.19
CA ALA A 264 0.42 5.59 13.82
C ALA A 264 -0.28 6.72 13.04
N MET A 265 -1.09 6.36 12.05
CA MET A 265 -1.89 7.29 11.23
C MET A 265 -3.37 7.00 11.36
N GLU A 266 -4.21 8.02 11.57
CA GLU A 266 -5.67 7.92 11.45
C GLU A 266 -6.26 9.22 10.88
N PRO A 267 -7.49 9.21 10.34
CA PRO A 267 -8.06 10.39 9.71
C PRO A 267 -8.67 11.39 10.71
N VAL A 268 -8.67 12.67 10.31
CA VAL A 268 -9.37 13.75 11.03
C VAL A 268 -10.87 13.65 10.73
N ARG A 269 -11.58 12.75 11.41
CA ARG A 269 -13.04 12.54 11.30
C ARG A 269 -13.80 12.84 12.60
N ASN A 270 -15.12 13.04 12.49
CA ASN A 270 -16.06 13.14 13.60
C ASN A 270 -17.43 12.58 13.16
N PRO A 271 -17.90 11.43 13.68
CA PRO A 271 -17.25 10.60 14.70
C PRO A 271 -15.89 10.05 14.24
N PRO A 272 -14.97 9.71 15.16
CA PRO A 272 -13.72 9.05 14.83
C PRO A 272 -13.95 7.54 14.69
N ASP A 273 -14.53 7.13 13.57
CA ASP A 273 -14.99 5.78 13.22
C ASP A 273 -13.88 4.89 12.62
N VAL A 274 -13.00 5.45 11.80
CA VAL A 274 -11.84 4.78 11.22
C VAL A 274 -10.71 4.62 12.25
N GLY A 275 -10.20 3.39 12.42
CA GLY A 275 -9.05 3.07 13.29
C GLY A 275 -7.69 3.33 12.65
N TYR A 276 -6.62 3.33 13.44
CA TYR A 276 -5.27 3.72 13.02
C TYR A 276 -4.49 2.63 12.26
N MET A 277 -3.68 3.05 11.30
CA MET A 277 -2.58 2.27 10.72
C MET A 277 -1.23 2.56 11.37
N GLY A 278 -0.19 1.80 11.00
CA GLY A 278 1.12 1.82 11.63
C GLY A 278 1.13 1.13 12.99
N THR A 279 2.00 1.58 13.89
CA THR A 279 2.19 1.02 15.24
C THR A 279 2.25 2.11 16.31
N THR A 280 1.57 1.87 17.44
CA THR A 280 1.55 2.79 18.60
C THR A 280 2.61 2.46 19.66
N MET A 281 3.64 1.69 19.31
CA MET A 281 4.76 1.38 20.20
C MET A 281 5.53 2.63 20.63
N SER A 282 5.97 2.67 21.89
CA SER A 282 6.98 3.63 22.34
C SER A 282 8.31 3.42 21.62
N VAL A 283 9.03 4.49 21.29
CA VAL A 283 10.36 4.42 20.63
C VAL A 283 11.31 3.43 21.31
N LYS A 284 11.37 3.39 22.65
CA LYS A 284 12.20 2.43 23.40
C LYS A 284 11.87 0.96 23.09
N ARG A 285 10.58 0.61 23.04
CA ARG A 285 10.10 -0.76 22.74
C ARG A 285 10.32 -1.11 21.26
N PHE A 286 10.11 -0.15 20.36
CA PHE A 286 10.31 -0.30 18.93
C PHE A 286 11.79 -0.52 18.58
N ARG A 287 12.70 0.34 19.07
CA ARG A 287 14.15 0.17 18.87
C ARG A 287 14.67 -1.15 19.44
N LYS A 288 14.18 -1.58 20.62
CA LYS A 288 14.49 -2.92 21.17
C LYS A 288 14.09 -4.04 20.21
N GLN A 289 12.98 -3.89 19.49
CA GLN A 289 12.53 -4.90 18.54
C GLN A 289 13.40 -4.94 17.28
N LEU A 290 13.80 -3.77 16.75
CA LEU A 290 14.79 -3.69 15.67
C LEU A 290 16.14 -4.32 16.09
N THR A 291 16.65 -4.00 17.28
CA THR A 291 17.83 -4.65 17.90
C THR A 291 17.69 -6.17 17.97
N ALA A 292 16.53 -6.67 18.39
CA ALA A 292 16.32 -8.11 18.58
C ALA A 292 16.23 -8.87 17.25
N PHE A 293 15.59 -8.29 16.22
CA PHE A 293 15.50 -8.87 14.88
C PHE A 293 16.85 -8.86 14.15
N THR A 294 17.55 -7.72 14.20
CA THR A 294 18.84 -7.55 13.51
C THR A 294 20.01 -8.19 14.23
N ASN A 295 19.89 -8.45 15.55
CA ASN A 295 21.03 -8.77 16.41
C ASN A 295 22.13 -7.67 16.38
N ALA A 296 21.71 -6.41 16.16
CA ALA A 296 22.58 -5.23 16.15
C ALA A 296 22.44 -4.41 17.45
N ASP A 297 23.57 -3.95 17.97
CA ASP A 297 23.64 -2.86 18.95
C ASP A 297 23.74 -1.50 18.24
N ASP A 298 24.14 -0.45 18.95
CA ASP A 298 24.32 0.89 18.38
C ASP A 298 25.57 1.00 17.45
N ARG A 299 26.44 -0.02 17.39
CA ARG A 299 27.68 -0.07 16.59
C ARG A 299 27.87 -1.46 15.95
N PRO A 300 26.94 -1.87 15.06
CA PRO A 300 26.92 -3.19 14.44
C PRO A 300 28.23 -3.54 13.74
N SER A 301 28.58 -4.82 13.77
CA SER A 301 29.73 -5.39 13.05
C SER A 301 29.39 -6.70 12.34
N ASN A 302 28.59 -7.57 12.98
CA ASN A 302 28.06 -8.80 12.40
C ASN A 302 26.60 -9.05 12.85
N PRO A 303 25.64 -8.23 12.39
CA PRO A 303 24.21 -8.47 12.65
C PRO A 303 23.67 -9.63 11.79
N ASP A 304 22.58 -10.27 12.23
CA ASP A 304 21.91 -11.37 11.52
C ASP A 304 21.09 -10.87 10.30
N TRP A 305 20.61 -9.61 10.35
CA TRP A 305 19.99 -8.88 9.24
C TRP A 305 20.75 -7.56 8.99
N PRO A 306 20.96 -7.11 7.74
CA PRO A 306 21.76 -5.91 7.47
C PRO A 306 21.14 -4.64 8.04
N VAL A 307 21.96 -3.66 8.39
CA VAL A 307 21.51 -2.34 8.90
C VAL A 307 22.31 -1.22 8.27
N TYR A 308 21.68 -0.04 8.06
CA TYR A 308 22.41 1.11 7.52
C TYR A 308 23.46 1.60 8.50
N ASN A 309 24.68 1.83 8.01
CA ASN A 309 25.78 2.40 8.77
C ASN A 309 25.47 3.84 9.26
N ASN A 310 26.18 4.27 10.30
CA ASN A 310 26.21 5.61 10.88
C ASN A 310 27.68 6.01 11.13
N PRO A 311 28.48 6.20 10.07
CA PRO A 311 29.93 6.42 10.18
C PRO A 311 30.23 7.67 11.01
N ASP A 312 31.33 7.61 11.76
CA ASP A 312 31.83 8.68 12.64
C ASP A 312 30.79 9.25 13.64
N ASP A 313 29.75 8.48 13.96
CA ASP A 313 28.62 8.92 14.81
C ASP A 313 27.91 10.18 14.24
N MET A 314 27.85 10.31 12.91
CA MET A 314 27.29 11.46 12.18
C MET A 314 25.87 11.85 12.62
N PHE A 315 25.04 10.84 12.90
CA PHE A 315 23.70 10.97 13.47
C PHE A 315 23.71 10.38 14.89
N PRO A 316 24.33 11.06 15.88
CA PRO A 316 24.66 10.46 17.18
C PRO A 316 23.44 10.28 18.09
N LYS A 317 22.24 10.59 17.59
CA LYS A 317 20.96 10.44 18.27
C LYS A 317 19.91 9.78 17.38
N ALA A 318 20.30 9.23 16.23
CA ALA A 318 19.51 8.24 15.52
C ALA A 318 19.52 6.90 16.27
N GLY A 319 18.61 6.00 15.90
CA GLY A 319 18.69 4.59 16.30
C GLY A 319 18.88 3.67 15.09
N ILE A 320 18.94 2.36 15.32
CA ILE A 320 19.06 1.34 14.26
C ILE A 320 18.02 1.57 13.16
N ARG A 321 18.47 1.46 11.91
CA ARG A 321 17.70 1.51 10.67
C ARG A 321 17.72 0.15 10.01
N VAL A 322 16.56 -0.40 9.74
CA VAL A 322 16.43 -1.73 9.13
C VAL A 322 15.95 -1.54 7.69
N PRO A 323 16.79 -1.78 6.66
CA PRO A 323 16.36 -1.84 5.26
C PRO A 323 15.40 -3.00 5.02
N SER A 324 14.51 -2.84 4.04
CA SER A 324 13.66 -3.93 3.54
C SER A 324 14.45 -5.01 2.79
N ALA A 325 13.80 -6.13 2.50
CA ALA A 325 14.39 -7.19 1.66
C ALA A 325 14.84 -6.69 0.27
N GLN A 326 14.08 -5.78 -0.36
CA GLN A 326 14.47 -5.19 -1.64
C GLN A 326 15.74 -4.36 -1.50
N SER A 327 15.79 -3.45 -0.51
CA SER A 327 16.97 -2.60 -0.26
C SER A 327 18.21 -3.42 0.12
N VAL A 328 18.03 -4.48 0.91
CA VAL A 328 19.08 -5.46 1.23
C VAL A 328 19.64 -6.12 -0.03
N MET A 329 18.79 -6.65 -0.91
CA MET A 329 19.24 -7.31 -2.14
C MET A 329 19.87 -6.31 -3.12
N ALA A 330 19.35 -5.08 -3.21
CA ALA A 330 19.92 -4.02 -4.03
C ALA A 330 21.35 -3.66 -3.62
N PHE A 331 21.65 -3.62 -2.32
CA PHE A 331 23.02 -3.43 -1.82
C PHE A 331 23.94 -4.59 -2.22
N TYR A 332 23.50 -5.85 -2.09
CA TYR A 332 24.30 -7.01 -2.50
C TYR A 332 24.26 -7.33 -4.02
N MET A 333 23.52 -6.54 -4.80
CA MET A 333 23.57 -6.49 -6.27
C MET A 333 24.71 -5.59 -6.73
N ASP A 334 24.74 -4.33 -6.26
CA ASP A 334 25.83 -3.38 -6.48
C ASP A 334 25.85 -2.29 -5.38
N PRO A 335 26.81 -2.34 -4.42
CA PRO A 335 26.92 -1.34 -3.36
C PRO A 335 27.10 0.10 -3.86
N TRP A 336 27.65 0.31 -5.07
CA TRP A 336 27.86 1.65 -5.63
C TRP A 336 26.60 2.30 -6.19
N LEU A 337 25.52 1.52 -6.33
CA LEU A 337 24.19 2.01 -6.68
C LEU A 337 23.28 2.12 -5.46
N PHE A 338 23.78 1.79 -4.26
CA PHE A 338 22.98 1.71 -3.05
C PHE A 338 23.33 2.79 -2.03
N PRO A 339 22.33 3.57 -1.56
CA PRO A 339 21.18 4.05 -2.32
C PRO A 339 21.53 5.21 -3.28
N ASP A 340 22.75 5.76 -3.23
CA ASP A 340 23.25 6.79 -4.16
C ASP A 340 24.76 6.72 -4.47
N GLY A 341 25.52 5.80 -3.86
CA GLY A 341 26.97 5.64 -4.05
C GLY A 341 27.85 6.64 -3.29
N GLU A 342 27.28 7.63 -2.59
CA GLU A 342 27.98 8.56 -1.69
C GLU A 342 27.58 8.34 -0.20
N SER A 343 26.54 7.53 0.02
CA SER A 343 25.93 7.13 1.30
C SER A 343 26.77 6.19 2.20
N PRO A 344 26.42 6.07 3.50
CA PRO A 344 26.74 4.92 4.33
C PRO A 344 26.09 3.65 3.77
N GLY A 345 26.90 2.66 3.41
CA GLY A 345 26.44 1.32 3.02
C GLY A 345 25.80 0.54 4.17
N LEU A 346 25.37 -0.69 3.89
CA LEU A 346 24.87 -1.61 4.91
C LEU A 346 26.02 -2.31 5.65
N ILE A 347 25.75 -2.71 6.90
CA ILE A 347 26.60 -3.59 7.70
C ILE A 347 25.84 -4.92 7.90
N PRO A 348 26.44 -6.08 7.60
CA PRO A 348 27.80 -6.27 7.07
C PRO A 348 27.89 -6.00 5.56
N ALA A 349 29.11 -5.76 5.09
CA ALA A 349 29.39 -5.58 3.65
C ALA A 349 29.21 -6.89 2.84
N GLU A 350 29.24 -8.04 3.50
CA GLU A 350 28.86 -9.35 2.96
C GLU A 350 27.46 -9.75 3.48
N PRO A 351 26.70 -10.60 2.76
CA PRO A 351 25.39 -11.07 3.21
C PRO A 351 25.43 -11.78 4.57
N PRO A 352 24.64 -11.35 5.57
CA PRO A 352 24.56 -12.05 6.85
C PRO A 352 23.65 -13.28 6.75
N LYS A 353 23.61 -14.05 7.85
CA LYS A 353 22.93 -15.33 7.98
C LYS A 353 21.48 -15.36 7.45
N MET A 354 20.66 -14.35 7.74
CA MET A 354 19.27 -14.34 7.28
C MET A 354 19.15 -14.10 5.77
N VAL A 355 20.04 -13.30 5.18
CA VAL A 355 20.09 -13.06 3.73
C VAL A 355 20.56 -14.31 3.00
N HIS A 356 21.54 -15.04 3.56
CA HIS A 356 21.90 -16.37 3.08
C HIS A 356 20.74 -17.38 3.17
N HIS A 357 19.92 -17.36 4.23
CA HIS A 357 18.71 -18.20 4.27
C HIS A 357 17.76 -17.87 3.09
N MET A 358 17.48 -16.58 2.85
CA MET A 358 16.60 -16.12 1.76
C MET A 358 17.11 -16.54 0.37
N MET A 359 18.43 -16.48 0.15
CA MET A 359 19.06 -16.93 -1.10
C MET A 359 18.95 -18.45 -1.26
N ASN A 360 19.37 -19.21 -0.25
CA ASN A 360 19.35 -20.67 -0.28
C ASN A 360 17.92 -21.22 -0.45
N GLN A 361 16.93 -20.62 0.23
CA GLN A 361 15.53 -21.05 0.13
C GLN A 361 14.96 -20.82 -1.28
N TRP A 362 15.41 -19.76 -1.98
CA TRP A 362 15.04 -19.58 -3.39
C TRP A 362 15.65 -20.68 -4.26
N GLU A 363 16.93 -21.00 -4.10
CA GLU A 363 17.62 -22.05 -4.87
C GLU A 363 17.01 -23.45 -4.61
N ASP A 364 16.75 -23.78 -3.34
CA ASP A 364 16.13 -25.04 -2.92
C ASP A 364 14.70 -25.21 -3.49
N CYS A 365 13.84 -24.18 -3.39
CA CYS A 365 12.47 -24.26 -3.87
C CYS A 365 12.31 -24.17 -5.39
N THR A 366 13.18 -23.40 -6.08
CA THR A 366 13.13 -23.27 -7.56
C THR A 366 13.89 -24.36 -8.30
N GLY A 367 14.89 -24.98 -7.66
CA GLY A 367 15.71 -26.04 -8.23
C GLY A 367 15.08 -27.44 -8.19
N THR A 368 15.94 -28.44 -8.27
CA THR A 368 15.64 -29.88 -8.26
C THR A 368 15.77 -30.52 -6.87
N VAL A 369 16.03 -29.73 -5.83
CA VAL A 369 16.35 -30.20 -4.47
C VAL A 369 15.06 -30.54 -3.70
N THR A 370 15.11 -31.56 -2.84
CA THR A 370 13.97 -32.10 -2.07
C THR A 370 13.85 -31.53 -0.65
N SER A 371 14.53 -30.41 -0.35
CA SER A 371 14.52 -29.73 0.95
C SER A 371 13.36 -28.75 1.13
N CYS A 372 12.82 -28.23 0.03
CA CYS A 372 11.60 -27.43 -0.01
C CYS A 372 10.35 -28.35 -0.14
N ALA A 373 9.28 -28.03 0.57
CA ALA A 373 8.01 -28.76 0.46
C ALA A 373 7.36 -28.53 -0.91
N GLU A 374 6.56 -29.48 -1.40
CA GLU A 374 6.05 -29.47 -2.80
C GLU A 374 5.11 -28.29 -3.08
N ASP A 375 4.28 -27.93 -2.10
CA ASP A 375 3.42 -26.75 -2.06
C ASP A 375 4.23 -25.43 -2.09
N GLN A 376 5.20 -25.27 -1.20
CA GLN A 376 6.08 -24.11 -1.18
C GLN A 376 6.90 -24.00 -2.48
N ALA A 377 7.39 -25.13 -3.00
CA ALA A 377 8.13 -25.18 -4.26
C ALA A 377 7.27 -24.77 -5.46
N ALA A 378 5.98 -25.11 -5.47
CA ALA A 378 5.05 -24.70 -6.52
C ALA A 378 4.92 -23.15 -6.58
N ASN A 379 4.73 -22.50 -5.44
CA ASN A 379 4.62 -21.04 -5.34
C ASN A 379 5.89 -20.34 -5.87
N TYR A 380 7.06 -20.77 -5.39
CA TYR A 380 8.35 -20.22 -5.83
C TYR A 380 8.58 -20.44 -7.34
N LYS A 381 8.22 -21.61 -7.87
CA LYS A 381 8.35 -21.93 -9.30
C LYS A 381 7.40 -21.11 -10.18
N ALA A 382 6.19 -20.79 -9.69
CA ALA A 382 5.26 -19.91 -10.40
C ALA A 382 5.77 -18.46 -10.49
N VAL A 383 6.32 -17.91 -9.41
CA VAL A 383 6.96 -16.59 -9.40
C VAL A 383 8.21 -16.59 -10.31
N ASN A 384 9.10 -17.56 -10.13
CA ASN A 384 10.33 -17.72 -10.94
C ASN A 384 10.04 -17.74 -12.45
N ALA A 385 8.99 -18.45 -12.88
CA ALA A 385 8.60 -18.51 -14.30
C ALA A 385 8.26 -17.12 -14.89
N VAL A 386 7.62 -16.23 -14.12
CA VAL A 386 7.31 -14.85 -14.56
C VAL A 386 8.59 -14.02 -14.68
N PHE A 387 9.46 -14.05 -13.67
CA PHE A 387 10.70 -13.26 -13.68
C PHE A 387 11.72 -13.78 -14.70
N LEU A 388 11.81 -15.09 -14.94
CA LEU A 388 12.63 -15.66 -16.02
C LEU A 388 12.12 -15.21 -17.41
N LYS A 389 10.79 -15.17 -17.62
CA LYS A 389 10.20 -14.66 -18.87
C LYS A 389 10.49 -13.17 -19.06
N ASN A 390 10.32 -12.36 -18.02
CA ASN A 390 10.56 -10.91 -18.07
C ASN A 390 12.06 -10.60 -18.28
N TYR A 391 12.97 -11.27 -17.58
CA TYR A 391 14.42 -11.13 -17.77
C TYR A 391 14.88 -11.63 -19.14
N LYS A 392 14.35 -12.76 -19.65
CA LYS A 392 14.67 -13.22 -21.00
C LYS A 392 14.29 -12.16 -22.04
N ARG A 393 13.09 -11.58 -21.95
CA ARG A 393 12.67 -10.50 -22.85
C ARG A 393 13.60 -9.27 -22.76
N TYR A 394 14.03 -8.88 -21.56
CA TYR A 394 15.02 -7.82 -21.38
C TYR A 394 16.35 -8.12 -22.10
N VAL A 395 16.92 -9.31 -21.92
CA VAL A 395 18.19 -9.70 -22.58
C VAL A 395 18.03 -9.87 -24.09
N ASP A 396 16.89 -10.36 -24.57
CA ASP A 396 16.60 -10.51 -26.00
C ASP A 396 16.39 -9.16 -26.73
N THR A 397 16.10 -8.07 -26.00
CA THR A 397 15.71 -6.77 -26.60
C THR A 397 16.60 -5.59 -26.23
N CYS A 398 17.29 -5.63 -25.09
CA CYS A 398 18.24 -4.60 -24.68
C CYS A 398 19.62 -4.87 -25.32
N PRO A 399 20.22 -3.90 -26.04
CA PRO A 399 21.57 -4.06 -26.57
C PRO A 399 22.59 -4.41 -25.48
N ALA A 400 23.46 -5.40 -25.73
CA ALA A 400 24.37 -5.96 -24.73
C ALA A 400 25.43 -4.98 -24.19
N ASP A 401 25.66 -3.85 -24.87
CA ASP A 401 26.47 -2.72 -24.43
C ASP A 401 25.71 -1.75 -23.50
N ARG A 402 24.37 -1.83 -23.47
CA ARG A 402 23.48 -1.05 -22.59
C ARG A 402 23.07 -1.79 -21.33
N ILE A 403 23.10 -3.13 -21.32
CA ILE A 403 22.87 -3.95 -20.13
C ILE A 403 23.99 -3.68 -19.10
N PRO A 404 23.70 -3.20 -17.88
CA PRO A 404 24.72 -2.98 -16.85
C PRO A 404 25.38 -4.28 -16.36
N ASP A 405 26.63 -4.22 -15.90
CA ASP A 405 27.43 -5.42 -15.58
C ASP A 405 26.80 -6.34 -14.52
N TYR A 406 26.12 -5.77 -13.50
CA TYR A 406 25.40 -6.55 -12.48
C TYR A 406 24.17 -7.30 -13.03
N LEU A 407 23.63 -6.87 -14.18
CA LEU A 407 22.47 -7.44 -14.87
C LEU A 407 22.84 -8.33 -16.07
N LYS A 408 24.12 -8.49 -16.41
CA LYS A 408 24.53 -9.39 -17.49
C LYS A 408 24.28 -10.85 -17.09
N PRO A 409 23.87 -11.71 -18.05
CA PRO A 409 23.54 -13.10 -17.76
C PRO A 409 24.78 -13.89 -17.33
N VAL A 410 24.64 -14.66 -16.25
CA VAL A 410 25.64 -15.64 -15.76
C VAL A 410 25.21 -17.08 -16.04
N SER A 411 23.90 -17.31 -16.23
CA SER A 411 23.33 -18.49 -16.89
C SER A 411 22.82 -18.09 -18.28
N ASN A 412 22.82 -19.05 -19.22
CA ASN A 412 22.29 -18.88 -20.58
C ASN A 412 21.05 -19.73 -20.90
N ASN A 413 20.70 -20.72 -20.06
CA ASN A 413 19.54 -21.60 -20.31
C ASN A 413 18.85 -22.03 -19.00
N PRO A 414 17.81 -21.31 -18.54
CA PRO A 414 17.36 -20.00 -19.03
C PRO A 414 18.41 -18.90 -18.77
N PRO A 415 18.36 -17.76 -19.49
CA PRO A 415 19.16 -16.60 -19.14
C PRO A 415 18.80 -16.10 -17.74
N MET A 416 19.78 -15.78 -16.90
CA MET A 416 19.59 -15.28 -15.54
C MET A 416 20.83 -14.48 -15.09
N PRO A 417 20.69 -13.34 -14.36
CA PRO A 417 21.82 -12.62 -13.79
C PRO A 417 22.29 -13.30 -12.48
N LYS A 418 23.20 -12.68 -11.72
CA LYS A 418 23.55 -13.16 -10.37
C LYS A 418 22.31 -13.26 -9.47
N LEU A 419 22.30 -14.18 -8.52
CA LEU A 419 21.13 -14.40 -7.65
C LEU A 419 20.75 -13.16 -6.82
N SER A 420 21.71 -12.41 -6.26
CA SER A 420 21.40 -11.15 -5.55
C SER A 420 20.74 -10.11 -6.45
N THR A 421 21.26 -9.92 -7.67
CA THR A 421 20.59 -9.13 -8.71
C THR A 421 19.17 -9.63 -8.94
N TYR A 422 19.01 -10.93 -9.22
CA TYR A 422 17.72 -11.52 -9.59
C TYR A 422 16.67 -11.34 -8.48
N LEU A 423 17.06 -11.61 -7.23
CA LEU A 423 16.21 -11.43 -6.06
C LEU A 423 15.84 -9.97 -5.79
N THR A 424 16.69 -9.00 -6.14
CA THR A 424 16.35 -7.57 -6.01
C THR A 424 15.07 -7.22 -6.76
N PHE A 425 14.89 -7.75 -7.98
CA PHE A 425 13.71 -7.51 -8.79
C PHE A 425 12.49 -8.27 -8.26
N ILE A 426 12.71 -9.47 -7.72
CA ILE A 426 11.66 -10.30 -7.14
C ILE A 426 11.10 -9.69 -5.85
N TYR A 427 11.93 -9.42 -4.83
CA TYR A 427 11.48 -8.81 -3.57
C TYR A 427 10.91 -7.39 -3.76
N GLY A 428 11.35 -6.70 -4.82
CA GLY A 428 10.80 -5.41 -5.23
C GLY A 428 9.58 -5.47 -6.14
N TRP A 429 9.12 -6.66 -6.56
CA TRP A 429 8.13 -6.89 -7.62
C TRP A 429 8.23 -5.87 -8.79
N VAL A 430 9.45 -5.72 -9.34
CA VAL A 430 9.73 -4.80 -10.46
C VAL A 430 10.19 -5.55 -11.71
N PRO A 431 9.77 -5.11 -12.92
CA PRO A 431 10.28 -5.68 -14.16
C PRO A 431 11.75 -5.30 -14.39
N PHE A 432 12.47 -6.13 -15.15
CA PHE A 432 13.79 -5.81 -15.63
C PHE A 432 13.70 -4.75 -16.73
N ASN A 433 13.67 -3.47 -16.35
CA ASN A 433 13.51 -2.30 -17.23
C ASN A 433 14.72 -1.32 -17.19
N VAL A 434 15.84 -1.78 -16.66
CA VAL A 434 17.04 -0.98 -16.38
C VAL A 434 17.75 -0.57 -17.67
N ALA A 435 17.87 0.74 -17.93
CA ALA A 435 18.45 1.33 -19.14
C ALA A 435 17.78 0.95 -20.48
N CYS A 436 16.83 0.02 -20.51
CA CYS A 436 16.02 -0.41 -21.65
C CYS A 436 14.60 -0.75 -21.17
N PRO A 437 13.53 -0.24 -21.79
CA PRO A 437 12.16 -0.56 -21.39
C PRO A 437 11.83 -2.03 -21.64
N ASN A 438 10.89 -2.57 -20.87
CA ASN A 438 10.42 -3.95 -20.95
C ASN A 438 8.90 -4.00 -20.66
N ASP A 439 8.29 -5.18 -20.70
CA ASP A 439 6.92 -5.37 -20.20
C ASP A 439 6.86 -5.12 -18.69
N GLU A 440 5.76 -4.53 -18.22
CA GLU A 440 5.41 -4.50 -16.80
C GLU A 440 5.19 -5.92 -16.26
N LEU A 441 5.31 -6.09 -14.94
CA LEU A 441 4.89 -7.34 -14.29
C LEU A 441 3.37 -7.41 -14.16
N PRO A 442 2.79 -8.62 -14.07
CA PRO A 442 1.36 -8.76 -13.84
C PRO A 442 0.93 -8.23 -12.47
N VAL A 443 -0.34 -7.84 -12.39
CA VAL A 443 -1.02 -7.39 -11.16
C VAL A 443 -2.22 -8.28 -10.87
N ALA A 444 -2.82 -8.19 -9.69
CA ALA A 444 -3.90 -9.10 -9.31
C ALA A 444 -5.21 -8.89 -10.10
N ASP A 445 -5.44 -7.67 -10.60
CA ASP A 445 -6.58 -7.32 -11.48
C ASP A 445 -6.38 -7.79 -12.93
N ASP A 446 -5.13 -7.92 -13.37
CA ASP A 446 -4.71 -8.34 -14.72
C ASP A 446 -3.54 -9.35 -14.60
N PRO A 447 -3.79 -10.54 -14.05
CA PRO A 447 -2.79 -11.60 -13.95
C PRO A 447 -2.56 -12.20 -15.35
N PRO A 448 -1.37 -12.77 -15.61
CA PRO A 448 -1.10 -13.33 -16.92
C PRO A 448 -1.97 -14.59 -17.07
N PRO A 449 -2.65 -14.80 -18.21
CA PRO A 449 -3.54 -15.95 -18.37
C PRO A 449 -2.83 -17.27 -18.02
N GLY A 450 -3.24 -17.87 -16.90
CA GLY A 450 -2.66 -19.12 -16.39
C GLY A 450 -1.59 -19.04 -15.30
N SER A 451 -1.29 -17.90 -14.67
CA SER A 451 -0.35 -17.89 -13.51
C SER A 451 -0.89 -17.09 -12.31
N ARG A 452 -1.10 -17.77 -11.18
CA ARG A 452 -1.44 -17.17 -9.88
C ARG A 452 -0.22 -16.58 -9.12
N SER A 453 0.88 -16.30 -9.83
CA SER A 453 2.16 -15.85 -9.26
C SER A 453 2.07 -14.63 -8.34
N VAL A 454 1.12 -13.72 -8.57
CA VAL A 454 0.86 -12.58 -7.67
C VAL A 454 0.37 -13.05 -6.29
N LEU A 455 -0.55 -14.03 -6.26
CA LEU A 455 -1.07 -14.62 -5.01
C LEU A 455 -0.05 -15.56 -4.37
N ASP A 456 0.70 -16.29 -5.18
CA ASP A 456 1.81 -17.13 -4.71
C ASP A 456 2.89 -16.28 -4.04
N TYR A 457 3.18 -15.09 -4.58
CA TYR A 457 4.10 -14.14 -3.98
C TYR A 457 3.59 -13.58 -2.64
N PHE A 458 2.29 -13.26 -2.51
CA PHE A 458 1.70 -12.92 -1.21
C PHE A 458 1.83 -14.10 -0.21
N ALA A 459 1.49 -15.32 -0.63
CA ALA A 459 1.62 -16.51 0.22
C ALA A 459 3.08 -16.79 0.63
N MET A 460 4.04 -16.53 -0.26
CA MET A 460 5.47 -16.58 0.07
C MET A 460 5.86 -15.51 1.09
N GLN A 461 5.46 -14.25 0.87
CA GLN A 461 5.77 -13.12 1.76
C GLN A 461 5.28 -13.32 3.19
N TYR A 462 4.11 -13.93 3.38
CA TYR A 462 3.52 -14.22 4.69
C TYR A 462 3.80 -15.64 5.20
N ASN A 463 4.69 -16.42 4.55
CA ASN A 463 4.92 -17.82 4.89
C ASN A 463 5.50 -18.05 6.31
N PHE A 464 5.96 -17.01 7.00
CA PHE A 464 6.38 -17.10 8.41
C PHE A 464 5.24 -17.56 9.35
N GLU A 465 3.97 -17.29 9.00
CA GLU A 465 2.80 -17.66 9.81
C GLU A 465 2.62 -19.19 9.92
N GLU A 466 2.90 -19.91 8.83
CA GLU A 466 2.85 -21.38 8.76
C GLU A 466 4.20 -22.04 9.14
N LEU A 467 5.29 -21.32 8.91
CA LEU A 467 6.67 -21.79 9.08
C LEU A 467 7.29 -21.33 10.41
N GLY A 468 6.50 -21.13 11.46
CA GLY A 468 6.99 -20.77 12.80
C GLY A 468 8.09 -21.70 13.31
N GLY A 469 9.20 -21.14 13.82
CA GLY A 469 10.39 -21.90 14.25
C GLY A 469 11.22 -22.51 13.10
N ARG A 470 10.96 -22.10 11.86
CA ARG A 470 11.65 -22.56 10.64
C ARG A 470 12.14 -21.37 9.81
N GLU A 471 12.87 -20.45 10.45
CA GLU A 471 13.32 -19.15 9.90
C GLU A 471 14.31 -19.29 8.72
N ARG A 472 14.77 -20.52 8.44
CA ARG A 472 15.52 -20.87 7.23
C ARG A 472 14.65 -21.00 5.99
N GLN A 473 13.36 -21.28 6.16
CA GLN A 473 12.40 -21.53 5.09
C GLN A 473 11.50 -20.32 4.79
N TRP A 474 11.68 -19.23 5.54
CA TRP A 474 10.94 -17.98 5.34
C TRP A 474 11.41 -17.29 4.05
N PHE A 475 10.47 -16.80 3.25
CA PHE A 475 10.82 -16.02 2.07
C PHE A 475 11.33 -14.63 2.47
N ASN A 476 10.57 -13.93 3.32
CA ASN A 476 10.91 -12.57 3.73
C ASN A 476 10.77 -12.37 5.25
N PRO A 477 11.86 -12.53 6.02
CA PRO A 477 11.87 -12.22 7.45
C PRO A 477 11.50 -10.77 7.78
N TYR A 478 11.68 -9.82 6.85
CA TYR A 478 11.28 -8.42 7.07
C TYR A 478 9.75 -8.27 7.18
N THR A 479 8.97 -9.07 6.45
CA THR A 479 7.50 -9.07 6.55
C THR A 479 7.06 -9.50 7.96
N GLN A 480 7.71 -10.53 8.53
CA GLN A 480 7.49 -10.91 9.93
C GLN A 480 7.81 -9.76 10.89
N LEU A 481 8.94 -9.05 10.70
CA LEU A 481 9.27 -7.87 11.51
C LEU A 481 8.17 -6.79 11.45
N ILE A 482 7.60 -6.48 10.29
CA ILE A 482 6.62 -5.38 10.18
C ILE A 482 5.26 -5.79 10.76
N HIS A 483 4.67 -6.89 10.28
CA HIS A 483 3.24 -7.17 10.49
C HIS A 483 2.94 -7.93 11.79
N ASP A 484 3.84 -8.85 12.19
CA ASP A 484 3.62 -9.80 13.29
C ASP A 484 3.50 -9.11 14.66
N ASP A 485 2.96 -9.84 15.63
CA ASP A 485 2.71 -9.37 16.97
C ASP A 485 4.01 -9.26 17.81
N TYR A 486 3.97 -8.39 18.83
CA TYR A 486 5.17 -8.12 19.64
C TYR A 486 5.70 -9.32 20.43
N PRO A 487 4.85 -10.14 21.09
CA PRO A 487 5.25 -11.45 21.61
C PRO A 487 6.02 -12.34 20.62
N SER A 488 5.57 -12.43 19.37
CA SER A 488 6.18 -13.28 18.32
C SER A 488 7.44 -12.66 17.69
N GLY A 489 7.59 -11.34 17.74
CA GLY A 489 8.82 -10.64 17.38
C GLY A 489 8.65 -9.44 16.46
N GLY A 490 7.43 -9.17 15.99
CA GLY A 490 7.14 -8.07 15.08
C GLY A 490 6.85 -6.73 15.75
N LEU A 491 6.61 -5.73 14.91
CA LEU A 491 6.29 -4.35 15.28
C LEU A 491 4.77 -4.12 15.44
N ASN A 492 3.94 -5.13 15.16
CA ASN A 492 2.48 -5.04 15.15
C ASN A 492 2.00 -3.82 14.33
N ALA A 493 2.61 -3.61 13.16
CA ALA A 493 2.32 -2.47 12.31
C ALA A 493 1.35 -2.86 11.18
N SER A 494 0.33 -2.04 10.95
CA SER A 494 -0.39 -2.03 9.67
C SER A 494 0.34 -1.03 8.77
N ALA A 495 1.44 -1.46 8.16
CA ALA A 495 2.36 -0.62 7.40
C ALA A 495 2.98 -1.42 6.26
N TYR A 496 3.36 -0.73 5.19
CA TYR A 496 3.75 -1.30 3.90
C TYR A 496 5.17 -1.90 3.94
N ALA A 497 5.30 -3.21 3.74
CA ALA A 497 6.59 -3.92 3.89
C ALA A 497 7.31 -4.30 2.58
N PHE A 498 6.59 -4.48 1.47
CA PHE A 498 7.13 -4.93 0.17
C PHE A 498 6.21 -4.51 -0.98
N SER A 499 6.71 -4.37 -2.21
CA SER A 499 6.12 -3.53 -3.27
C SER A 499 4.68 -3.76 -3.75
N ILE A 500 3.99 -4.84 -3.34
CA ILE A 500 2.56 -5.06 -3.65
C ILE A 500 1.69 -5.21 -2.39
N ASP A 501 2.28 -5.14 -1.20
CA ASP A 501 1.62 -5.08 0.11
C ASP A 501 0.83 -3.78 0.33
N ASP A 502 0.93 -2.81 -0.58
CA ASP A 502 0.21 -1.53 -0.53
C ASP A 502 -1.30 -1.79 -0.48
N HIS A 503 -1.82 -2.74 -1.26
CA HIS A 503 -3.23 -3.14 -1.19
C HIS A 503 -3.68 -3.65 0.20
N ALA A 504 -2.75 -4.13 1.05
CA ALA A 504 -3.03 -4.57 2.42
C ALA A 504 -2.74 -3.49 3.49
N SER A 505 -2.03 -2.42 3.12
CA SER A 505 -1.43 -1.43 4.03
C SER A 505 -1.67 0.04 3.63
N PHE A 506 -2.48 0.26 2.60
CA PHE A 506 -3.03 1.52 2.12
C PHE A 506 -4.51 1.59 2.51
N LEU A 507 -4.91 2.67 3.18
CA LEU A 507 -6.32 2.89 3.49
C LEU A 507 -6.89 4.00 2.62
N SER A 508 -7.81 3.60 1.74
CA SER A 508 -8.80 4.47 1.12
C SER A 508 -10.02 4.57 2.04
N ASN A 509 -10.49 5.78 2.31
CA ASN A 509 -11.73 6.04 3.05
C ASN A 509 -12.35 7.31 2.46
N SER A 510 -13.58 7.23 1.91
CA SER A 510 -14.29 8.44 1.46
C SER A 510 -14.23 9.50 2.56
N GLY A 511 -13.66 10.66 2.22
CA GLY A 511 -13.35 11.67 3.23
C GLY A 511 -14.60 12.30 3.82
N GLY A 512 -15.75 12.13 3.14
CA GLY A 512 -17.11 12.51 3.57
C GLY A 512 -17.32 14.00 3.88
N SER A 513 -16.26 14.80 3.74
CA SER A 513 -16.18 16.17 4.24
C SER A 513 -14.95 16.88 3.68
N LEU A 514 -15.14 18.15 3.33
CA LEU A 514 -14.06 19.08 3.01
C LEU A 514 -13.09 19.22 4.19
N ARG A 515 -13.65 19.36 5.40
CA ARG A 515 -12.95 19.68 6.66
C ARG A 515 -12.34 18.45 7.37
N GLY A 516 -11.73 17.57 6.57
CA GLY A 516 -11.02 16.36 7.02
C GLY A 516 -9.49 16.53 7.08
N GLY A 517 -8.74 15.43 6.98
CA GLY A 517 -7.27 15.42 7.05
C GLY A 517 -6.68 14.19 7.73
N LEU A 518 -5.44 14.28 8.22
CA LEU A 518 -4.69 13.18 8.86
C LEU A 518 -4.05 13.56 10.19
N ILE A 519 -4.04 12.59 11.11
CA ILE A 519 -3.36 12.60 12.40
C ILE A 519 -2.20 11.61 12.35
N PHE A 520 -1.00 12.10 12.58
CA PHE A 520 0.23 11.32 12.76
C PHE A 520 0.60 11.32 14.24
N ALA A 521 0.81 10.14 14.84
CA ALA A 521 1.15 10.00 16.26
C ALA A 521 2.47 9.22 16.40
N VAL A 522 3.55 9.92 16.73
CA VAL A 522 4.92 9.37 16.73
C VAL A 522 5.28 8.86 18.12
N GLY A 523 5.61 7.57 18.25
CA GLY A 523 6.06 6.97 19.51
C GLY A 523 4.98 6.71 20.56
N GLY A 524 3.70 6.69 20.19
CA GLY A 524 2.60 6.38 21.11
C GLY A 524 1.24 6.83 20.60
N LYS A 525 0.16 6.37 21.24
CA LYS A 525 -1.23 6.60 20.80
C LYS A 525 -1.87 7.95 21.19
N LYS A 526 -1.19 8.83 21.92
CA LYS A 526 -1.79 10.12 22.38
C LYS A 526 -2.07 11.00 21.15
N GLY A 527 -3.29 11.55 21.10
CA GLY A 527 -3.71 12.47 20.05
C GLY A 527 -4.51 11.82 18.91
N LEU A 528 -4.42 10.50 18.77
CA LEU A 528 -5.41 9.68 18.06
C LEU A 528 -6.78 9.85 18.73
N ARG A 529 -7.84 10.03 17.94
CA ARG A 529 -9.24 10.19 18.35
C ARG A 529 -9.95 8.84 18.48
N ASN A 530 -9.76 7.94 17.52
CA ASN A 530 -10.31 6.59 17.56
C ASN A 530 -9.43 5.71 18.46
N GLY A 531 -8.11 5.68 18.20
CA GLY A 531 -7.14 5.01 19.06
C GLY A 531 -7.25 3.47 19.14
N LYS A 532 -8.15 2.84 18.38
CA LYS A 532 -8.13 1.40 18.04
C LYS A 532 -7.26 1.22 16.79
N ARG A 533 -6.50 0.12 16.67
CA ARG A 533 -5.86 -0.26 15.38
C ARG A 533 -6.99 -0.51 14.37
N HIS A 534 -6.78 -0.11 13.11
CA HIS A 534 -7.65 -0.51 12.01
C HIS A 534 -7.72 -2.05 11.98
N ALA A 535 -8.89 -2.61 11.70
CA ALA A 535 -9.01 -4.05 11.45
C ALA A 535 -8.38 -4.37 10.08
N PRO A 536 -7.89 -5.60 9.81
CA PRO A 536 -7.38 -5.93 8.49
C PRO A 536 -8.46 -5.69 7.41
N PRO A 537 -8.07 -5.40 6.16
CA PRO A 537 -9.01 -5.38 5.05
C PRO A 537 -9.68 -6.75 4.90
N VAL A 538 -10.88 -6.77 4.30
CA VAL A 538 -11.48 -8.04 3.86
C VAL A 538 -10.64 -8.63 2.72
N PRO A 539 -10.52 -9.97 2.62
CA PRO A 539 -9.81 -10.60 1.50
C PRO A 539 -10.43 -10.20 0.16
N ALA A 540 -9.58 -9.78 -0.78
CA ALA A 540 -10.02 -9.26 -2.07
C ALA A 540 -10.51 -10.38 -3.01
N VAL A 541 -11.40 -10.04 -3.93
CA VAL A 541 -11.95 -10.97 -4.93
C VAL A 541 -11.10 -10.95 -6.19
N TYR A 542 -10.10 -11.83 -6.28
CA TYR A 542 -9.37 -12.02 -7.53
C TYR A 542 -10.19 -12.93 -8.46
N LYS A 543 -10.90 -12.31 -9.41
CA LYS A 543 -11.87 -12.92 -10.35
C LYS A 543 -11.42 -14.22 -11.07
N TRP A 544 -10.12 -14.46 -11.15
CA TRP A 544 -9.53 -15.66 -11.77
C TRP A 544 -9.29 -16.82 -10.79
N TYR A 545 -9.27 -16.57 -9.47
CA TYR A 545 -8.83 -17.55 -8.47
C TYR A 545 -9.87 -17.78 -7.37
N ASN A 546 -10.61 -16.73 -7.02
CA ASN A 546 -11.56 -16.74 -5.93
C ASN A 546 -13.01 -16.91 -6.41
N TYR A 547 -13.87 -17.35 -5.50
CA TYR A 547 -15.28 -16.97 -5.51
C TYR A 547 -15.53 -15.85 -4.50
N SER A 548 -16.66 -15.16 -4.64
CA SER A 548 -17.07 -14.09 -3.74
C SER A 548 -18.21 -14.53 -2.81
N ILE A 549 -18.14 -14.12 -1.54
CA ILE A 549 -19.29 -14.06 -0.64
C ILE A 549 -19.71 -12.60 -0.49
N GLY A 550 -20.83 -12.22 -1.11
CA GLY A 550 -21.46 -10.92 -0.87
C GLY A 550 -22.32 -10.96 0.38
N LEU A 551 -22.24 -9.96 1.24
CA LEU A 551 -23.00 -9.83 2.49
C LEU A 551 -23.83 -8.55 2.43
N GLY A 552 -25.15 -8.67 2.57
CA GLY A 552 -26.06 -7.53 2.46
C GLY A 552 -25.81 -6.42 3.50
N ALA A 553 -26.10 -5.18 3.09
CA ALA A 553 -26.04 -3.99 3.94
C ALA A 553 -27.26 -3.91 4.88
N PRO A 554 -27.09 -3.54 6.16
CA PRO A 554 -28.17 -3.47 7.15
C PRO A 554 -29.27 -2.47 6.79
N SER A 555 -30.49 -2.75 7.23
CA SER A 555 -31.66 -1.87 7.12
C SER A 555 -31.53 -0.67 8.06
N GLY A 556 -30.94 0.42 7.55
CA GLY A 556 -30.83 1.70 8.26
C GLY A 556 -30.06 1.58 9.58
N ASP A 557 -30.73 1.84 10.70
CA ASP A 557 -30.12 1.76 12.03
C ASP A 557 -30.01 0.34 12.61
N GLY A 558 -30.48 -0.70 11.90
CA GLY A 558 -30.44 -2.11 12.30
C GLY A 558 -29.02 -2.67 12.57
N PRO A 559 -28.90 -3.89 13.14
CA PRO A 559 -27.60 -4.48 13.46
C PRO A 559 -26.74 -4.71 12.22
N PHE A 560 -25.42 -4.45 12.32
CA PHE A 560 -24.47 -4.55 11.22
C PHE A 560 -23.39 -5.61 11.49
N TRP A 561 -22.67 -6.02 10.44
CA TRP A 561 -21.63 -7.04 10.52
C TRP A 561 -20.44 -6.60 11.39
N LYS A 562 -20.04 -7.44 12.35
CA LYS A 562 -19.01 -7.12 13.37
C LYS A 562 -17.76 -7.97 13.23
N LYS A 563 -17.92 -9.24 12.85
CA LYS A 563 -16.83 -10.18 12.58
C LYS A 563 -17.20 -11.20 11.51
N TYR A 564 -16.18 -11.75 10.87
CA TYR A 564 -16.24 -12.91 10.00
C TYR A 564 -15.17 -13.95 10.40
N GLY A 565 -15.26 -15.13 9.80
CA GLY A 565 -14.22 -16.14 9.76
C GLY A 565 -14.44 -16.99 8.50
N ILE A 566 -13.40 -17.09 7.66
CA ILE A 566 -13.40 -17.90 6.44
C ILE A 566 -12.90 -19.29 6.80
N CYS A 567 -13.62 -20.31 6.32
CA CYS A 567 -13.46 -21.73 6.66
C CYS A 567 -13.35 -22.06 8.16
N SER A 568 -13.73 -21.12 9.03
CA SER A 568 -13.66 -21.21 10.49
C SER A 568 -15.05 -21.41 11.09
N THR A 569 -15.13 -22.17 12.18
CA THR A 569 -16.37 -22.28 12.97
C THR A 569 -16.57 -21.13 13.96
N ASN A 570 -15.62 -20.18 13.99
CA ASN A 570 -15.68 -18.95 14.75
C ASN A 570 -15.74 -17.74 13.80
N ALA A 571 -16.25 -16.62 14.31
CA ALA A 571 -16.03 -15.31 13.73
C ALA A 571 -15.02 -14.60 14.63
N ASP A 572 -13.77 -14.58 14.18
CA ASP A 572 -12.57 -14.18 14.92
C ASP A 572 -12.02 -12.86 14.37
N THR A 573 -11.91 -12.73 13.05
CA THR A 573 -11.51 -11.50 12.36
C THR A 573 -12.61 -10.45 12.38
N LYS A 574 -12.24 -9.17 12.54
CA LYS A 574 -13.19 -8.03 12.49
C LYS A 574 -13.29 -7.51 11.06
N PHE A 575 -14.45 -6.97 10.70
CA PHE A 575 -14.56 -6.16 9.48
C PHE A 575 -13.77 -4.84 9.61
N PRO A 576 -13.23 -4.30 8.50
CA PRO A 576 -12.63 -2.97 8.46
C PRO A 576 -13.70 -1.90 8.73
N THR A 577 -13.44 -1.05 9.72
CA THR A 577 -14.31 0.03 10.24
C THR A 577 -15.63 -0.42 10.91
N GLU A 578 -16.34 0.53 11.53
CA GLU A 578 -17.67 0.35 12.15
C GLU A 578 -18.79 0.89 11.21
N ILE A 579 -18.59 0.81 9.89
CA ILE A 579 -19.52 1.29 8.87
C ILE A 579 -20.71 0.31 8.71
N ARG A 580 -21.91 0.87 8.47
CA ARG A 580 -23.19 0.17 8.29
C ARG A 580 -23.41 -0.32 6.85
N ASP A 581 -22.39 -0.90 6.22
CA ASP A 581 -22.45 -1.34 4.82
C ASP A 581 -22.49 -2.87 4.67
N GLY A 582 -22.68 -3.30 3.42
CA GLY A 582 -22.41 -4.66 2.99
C GLY A 582 -20.92 -4.88 2.75
N PHE A 583 -20.51 -6.15 2.68
CA PHE A 583 -19.11 -6.53 2.44
C PHE A 583 -19.02 -7.61 1.37
N VAL A 584 -17.91 -7.66 0.64
CA VAL A 584 -17.60 -8.78 -0.26
C VAL A 584 -16.32 -9.44 0.21
N LEU A 585 -16.37 -10.74 0.50
CA LEU A 585 -15.21 -11.55 0.87
C LEU A 585 -14.78 -12.39 -0.33
N GLY A 586 -13.52 -12.26 -0.76
CA GLY A 586 -12.87 -13.25 -1.61
C GLY A 586 -12.48 -14.50 -0.82
N VAL A 587 -12.62 -15.68 -1.43
CA VAL A 587 -12.24 -16.98 -0.83
C VAL A 587 -11.48 -17.79 -1.87
N ASP A 588 -10.27 -18.26 -1.58
CA ASP A 588 -9.40 -18.98 -2.54
C ASP A 588 -9.48 -20.49 -2.27
N PRO A 589 -10.18 -21.27 -3.12
CA PRO A 589 -10.35 -22.71 -2.90
C PRO A 589 -9.05 -23.50 -2.85
N ALA A 590 -7.93 -22.94 -3.35
CA ALA A 590 -6.61 -23.57 -3.32
C ALA A 590 -5.92 -23.42 -1.95
N VAL A 591 -6.00 -22.23 -1.34
CA VAL A 591 -5.46 -21.97 0.02
C VAL A 591 -6.36 -22.63 1.06
N ASP A 592 -7.68 -22.47 0.91
CA ASP A 592 -8.68 -23.05 1.83
C ASP A 592 -8.85 -24.58 1.67
N GLY A 593 -8.23 -25.19 0.66
CA GLY A 593 -8.21 -26.64 0.43
C GLY A 593 -9.59 -27.28 0.28
N ILE A 594 -10.57 -26.57 -0.30
CA ILE A 594 -11.99 -26.90 -0.18
C ILE A 594 -12.34 -28.16 -1.00
N GLY A 595 -13.09 -29.08 -0.41
CA GLY A 595 -13.47 -30.33 -1.07
C GLY A 595 -14.52 -31.14 -0.32
N LYS A 596 -14.80 -32.33 -0.85
CA LYS A 596 -15.81 -33.26 -0.32
C LYS A 596 -15.66 -33.51 1.20
N ASP A 597 -14.41 -33.69 1.61
CA ASP A 597 -14.03 -34.09 2.97
C ASP A 597 -13.46 -32.92 3.81
N ASN A 598 -13.22 -31.75 3.18
CA ASN A 598 -12.85 -30.48 3.84
C ASN A 598 -13.80 -29.36 3.43
N ARG A 599 -14.78 -29.04 4.30
CA ARG A 599 -15.82 -28.03 4.01
C ARG A 599 -15.45 -26.70 4.62
N CYS A 600 -15.74 -25.61 3.92
CA CYS A 600 -15.48 -24.24 4.36
C CYS A 600 -16.73 -23.61 4.99
N PRO A 601 -16.85 -23.55 6.33
CA PRO A 601 -17.85 -22.70 6.99
C PRO A 601 -17.43 -21.23 6.92
N ILE A 602 -18.27 -20.40 6.30
CA ILE A 602 -18.20 -18.95 6.42
C ILE A 602 -19.04 -18.56 7.64
N THR A 603 -18.41 -18.19 8.74
CA THR A 603 -19.09 -17.83 10.00
C THR A 603 -19.08 -16.32 10.20
N LEU A 604 -20.22 -15.73 10.53
CA LEU A 604 -20.36 -14.29 10.77
C LEU A 604 -20.91 -14.02 12.18
N LEU A 605 -20.62 -12.84 12.72
CA LEU A 605 -21.18 -12.29 13.96
C LEU A 605 -21.55 -10.83 13.72
N ASP A 606 -22.72 -10.42 14.19
CA ASP A 606 -23.21 -9.04 14.08
C ASP A 606 -23.00 -8.21 15.37
N THR A 607 -23.50 -6.98 15.38
CA THR A 607 -23.49 -6.10 16.55
C THR A 607 -24.49 -6.45 17.64
N ALA A 608 -25.56 -7.18 17.34
CA ALA A 608 -26.50 -7.74 18.33
C ALA A 608 -25.96 -9.00 19.04
N GLY A 609 -24.86 -9.59 18.55
CA GLY A 609 -24.23 -10.81 19.07
C GLY A 609 -24.78 -12.11 18.48
N ARG A 610 -25.60 -12.03 17.43
CA ARG A 610 -26.15 -13.20 16.70
C ARG A 610 -25.09 -13.75 15.75
N LYS A 611 -25.06 -15.08 15.61
CA LYS A 611 -24.10 -15.80 14.75
C LYS A 611 -24.79 -16.38 13.53
N TYR A 612 -24.20 -16.19 12.37
CA TYR A 612 -24.71 -16.67 11.09
C TYR A 612 -23.69 -17.61 10.44
N ARG A 613 -24.14 -18.52 9.58
CA ARG A 613 -23.24 -19.42 8.85
C ARG A 613 -23.77 -19.86 7.50
N ILE A 614 -22.91 -19.83 6.50
CA ILE A 614 -23.03 -20.57 5.24
C ILE A 614 -21.92 -21.62 5.22
N VAL A 615 -22.13 -22.79 4.62
CA VAL A 615 -21.08 -23.81 4.43
C VAL A 615 -20.90 -24.11 2.95
N VAL A 616 -19.73 -23.78 2.41
CA VAL A 616 -19.31 -24.20 1.07
C VAL A 616 -18.72 -25.61 1.17
N LYS A 617 -19.37 -26.56 0.51
CA LYS A 617 -19.07 -28.00 0.55
C LYS A 617 -18.19 -28.48 -0.59
N LYS A 618 -18.07 -27.67 -1.65
CA LYS A 618 -17.28 -27.97 -2.84
C LYS A 618 -16.93 -26.68 -3.58
N ALA A 619 -15.65 -26.37 -3.63
CA ALA A 619 -15.08 -25.35 -4.52
C ALA A 619 -13.73 -25.91 -4.99
N GLN A 620 -13.52 -26.05 -6.28
CA GLN A 620 -12.25 -26.54 -6.82
C GLN A 620 -11.27 -25.38 -6.99
N ALA A 621 -10.01 -25.60 -6.64
CA ALA A 621 -8.93 -24.73 -7.07
C ALA A 621 -8.94 -24.65 -8.61
N PRO A 622 -9.02 -23.45 -9.23
CA PRO A 622 -9.06 -23.34 -10.69
C PRO A 622 -7.77 -23.79 -11.37
N GLY A 623 -6.68 -23.94 -10.60
CA GLY A 623 -5.40 -24.51 -11.03
C GLY A 623 -4.32 -23.46 -11.29
N ILE A 624 -3.09 -23.93 -11.46
CA ILE A 624 -1.89 -23.09 -11.68
C ILE A 624 -1.49 -22.99 -13.17
N GLN A 625 -2.38 -23.44 -14.07
CA GLN A 625 -2.17 -23.55 -15.52
C GLN A 625 -3.51 -23.31 -16.26
N LEU A 626 -3.48 -22.95 -17.55
CA LEU A 626 -4.67 -22.93 -18.40
C LEU A 626 -4.96 -24.29 -19.06
N PRO A 627 -6.23 -24.60 -19.41
CA PRO A 627 -7.46 -23.92 -19.01
C PRO A 627 -7.68 -23.88 -17.51
N GLN A 628 -8.18 -22.76 -16.99
CA GLN A 628 -8.69 -22.75 -15.62
C GLN A 628 -9.89 -23.68 -15.51
N LYS A 629 -9.92 -24.49 -14.45
CA LYS A 629 -11.04 -25.36 -14.14
C LYS A 629 -12.13 -24.56 -13.45
N ALA A 630 -13.40 -24.87 -13.75
CA ALA A 630 -14.52 -24.23 -13.10
C ALA A 630 -14.53 -24.56 -11.60
N ILE A 631 -14.60 -23.53 -10.73
CA ILE A 631 -14.61 -23.69 -9.27
C ILE A 631 -15.77 -24.59 -8.84
N TRP A 632 -16.95 -24.37 -9.41
CA TRP A 632 -18.11 -25.26 -9.33
C TRP A 632 -18.99 -25.10 -10.60
N PRO A 633 -20.00 -25.94 -10.83
CA PRO A 633 -20.82 -25.90 -12.05
C PRO A 633 -21.57 -24.58 -12.28
N ALA A 634 -22.09 -24.39 -13.50
CA ALA A 634 -23.01 -23.30 -13.80
C ALA A 634 -24.28 -23.41 -12.94
N PHE A 635 -24.74 -22.28 -12.38
CA PHE A 635 -25.97 -22.20 -11.60
C PHE A 635 -26.56 -20.79 -11.69
N GLU A 636 -27.88 -20.72 -11.88
CA GLU A 636 -28.68 -19.49 -11.81
C GLU A 636 -29.87 -19.73 -10.86
N PRO A 637 -30.21 -18.80 -9.96
CA PRO A 637 -31.37 -18.93 -9.09
C PRO A 637 -32.67 -19.09 -9.87
N THR A 638 -33.55 -19.96 -9.36
CA THR A 638 -34.88 -20.19 -9.92
C THR A 638 -35.94 -20.20 -8.81
N ALA A 639 -37.22 -20.12 -9.17
CA ALA A 639 -38.31 -20.10 -8.19
C ALA A 639 -38.32 -21.39 -7.34
N GLY A 640 -37.89 -21.27 -6.08
CA GLY A 640 -37.75 -22.39 -5.15
C GLY A 640 -36.36 -23.04 -5.08
N ALA A 641 -35.35 -22.52 -5.79
CA ALA A 641 -33.96 -22.97 -5.69
C ALA A 641 -32.98 -21.79 -5.82
N PHE A 642 -32.51 -21.28 -4.69
CA PHE A 642 -31.64 -20.10 -4.61
C PHE A 642 -30.14 -20.43 -4.70
N PHE A 643 -29.73 -21.67 -4.39
CA PHE A 643 -28.35 -22.17 -4.52
C PHE A 643 -28.30 -23.66 -4.90
N ASP A 644 -27.14 -24.13 -5.36
CA ASP A 644 -26.91 -25.56 -5.60
C ASP A 644 -26.70 -26.29 -4.26
N PRO A 645 -27.60 -27.20 -3.84
CA PRO A 645 -27.43 -27.97 -2.61
C PRO A 645 -26.30 -29.02 -2.68
N ALA A 646 -25.54 -29.13 -3.77
CA ALA A 646 -24.24 -29.80 -3.79
C ALA A 646 -23.08 -28.87 -3.38
N VAL A 647 -23.15 -27.58 -3.71
CA VAL A 647 -22.12 -26.55 -3.41
C VAL A 647 -22.34 -25.92 -2.04
N VAL A 648 -23.56 -25.48 -1.73
CA VAL A 648 -23.90 -24.69 -0.53
C VAL A 648 -24.69 -25.53 0.48
N ALA A 649 -24.58 -25.20 1.77
CA ALA A 649 -25.46 -25.70 2.82
C ALA A 649 -25.68 -24.68 3.93
N CYS A 650 -26.90 -24.71 4.47
CA CYS A 650 -27.33 -23.95 5.64
C CYS A 650 -27.43 -24.87 6.86
N PRO A 651 -26.51 -24.79 7.82
CA PRO A 651 -26.48 -25.73 8.93
C PRO A 651 -27.39 -25.26 10.07
N ASP A 652 -28.52 -25.94 10.30
CA ASP A 652 -29.18 -25.86 11.61
C ASP A 652 -28.20 -26.35 12.70
N LYS A 653 -27.95 -25.48 13.67
CA LYS A 653 -27.16 -25.79 14.86
C LYS A 653 -27.45 -24.77 15.97
N ALA A 654 -27.78 -25.28 17.15
CA ALA A 654 -27.97 -24.47 18.35
C ALA A 654 -26.86 -23.42 18.56
N GLY A 655 -27.26 -22.15 18.73
CA GLY A 655 -26.37 -21.01 18.88
C GLY A 655 -26.01 -20.29 17.57
N LEU A 656 -26.56 -20.72 16.43
CA LEU A 656 -26.67 -19.93 15.20
C LEU A 656 -28.07 -19.29 15.09
N VAL A 657 -28.21 -18.37 14.14
CA VAL A 657 -29.48 -17.97 13.56
C VAL A 657 -30.05 -19.11 12.72
N ASP A 658 -31.35 -19.29 12.84
CA ASP A 658 -32.18 -20.23 12.10
C ASP A 658 -31.95 -20.16 10.56
N PRO A 659 -31.72 -21.29 9.87
CA PRO A 659 -31.49 -21.34 8.42
C PRO A 659 -32.56 -20.61 7.59
N ASP A 660 -33.84 -20.94 7.80
CA ASP A 660 -34.99 -20.47 7.02
C ASP A 660 -35.08 -18.93 7.06
N ARG A 661 -34.66 -18.36 8.18
CA ARG A 661 -34.70 -16.92 8.45
C ARG A 661 -33.59 -16.12 7.77
N TRP A 662 -32.52 -16.74 7.28
CA TRP A 662 -31.39 -15.99 6.70
C TRP A 662 -30.58 -16.77 5.67
N CYS A 663 -30.13 -17.98 5.99
CA CYS A 663 -29.22 -18.71 5.11
C CYS A 663 -29.94 -19.26 3.87
N GLU A 664 -31.18 -19.75 4.01
CA GLU A 664 -31.94 -20.27 2.87
C GLU A 664 -32.35 -19.18 1.87
N GLN A 665 -32.24 -17.91 2.27
CA GLN A 665 -32.46 -16.73 1.42
C GLN A 665 -31.16 -16.26 0.72
N ALA A 666 -30.01 -16.91 0.94
CA ALA A 666 -28.80 -16.66 0.19
C ALA A 666 -28.95 -17.13 -1.27
N ASN A 667 -28.36 -16.41 -2.22
CA ASN A 667 -28.45 -16.69 -3.64
C ASN A 667 -27.06 -16.97 -4.23
N GLN A 668 -26.88 -18.13 -4.86
CA GLN A 668 -25.68 -18.46 -5.64
C GLN A 668 -25.87 -18.04 -7.09
N VAL A 669 -24.87 -17.45 -7.71
CA VAL A 669 -24.78 -17.33 -9.17
C VAL A 669 -23.41 -17.83 -9.62
N SER A 670 -23.37 -18.72 -10.60
CA SER A 670 -22.12 -19.15 -11.23
C SER A 670 -22.22 -19.30 -12.74
N ARG A 671 -21.32 -18.60 -13.43
CA ARG A 671 -21.12 -18.63 -14.89
C ARG A 671 -19.65 -18.96 -15.16
N PRO A 672 -19.29 -20.25 -15.25
CA PRO A 672 -17.99 -20.65 -15.74
C PRO A 672 -17.74 -20.06 -17.13
N SER A 673 -16.51 -19.63 -17.42
CA SER A 673 -16.16 -19.15 -18.75
C SER A 673 -16.08 -20.30 -19.74
N GLU A 674 -16.59 -20.07 -20.96
CA GLU A 674 -16.36 -20.95 -22.12
C GLU A 674 -14.98 -20.70 -22.76
N ASP A 675 -14.45 -19.49 -22.61
CA ASP A 675 -13.09 -19.11 -23.06
C ASP A 675 -12.09 -19.28 -21.90
N PRO A 676 -11.06 -20.15 -22.03
CA PRO A 676 -10.03 -20.31 -21.00
C PRO A 676 -9.18 -19.05 -20.74
N ASN A 677 -9.29 -18.03 -21.59
CA ASN A 677 -8.62 -16.73 -21.47
C ASN A 677 -9.53 -15.66 -20.84
N GLN A 678 -10.65 -16.03 -20.22
CA GLN A 678 -11.55 -15.13 -19.49
C GLN A 678 -11.91 -15.73 -18.11
N PRO A 679 -12.04 -14.90 -17.06
CA PRO A 679 -12.43 -15.37 -15.74
C PRO A 679 -13.90 -15.81 -15.71
N GLY A 680 -14.19 -16.89 -14.97
CA GLY A 680 -15.57 -17.25 -14.65
C GLY A 680 -16.15 -16.36 -13.54
N PHE A 681 -17.47 -16.21 -13.50
CA PHE A 681 -18.16 -15.50 -12.42
C PHE A 681 -18.65 -16.51 -11.38
N TYR A 682 -18.28 -16.32 -10.10
CA TYR A 682 -18.70 -17.18 -8.98
C TYR A 682 -19.02 -16.33 -7.76
N THR A 683 -20.28 -16.33 -7.32
CA THR A 683 -20.72 -15.56 -6.15
C THR A 683 -21.80 -16.28 -5.35
N ILE A 684 -21.83 -16.00 -4.04
CA ILE A 684 -22.94 -16.31 -3.13
C ILE A 684 -23.29 -15.01 -2.40
N GLY A 685 -24.45 -14.44 -2.69
CA GLY A 685 -24.99 -13.27 -2.01
C GLY A 685 -25.87 -13.67 -0.83
N ALA A 686 -25.50 -13.28 0.39
CA ALA A 686 -26.26 -13.51 1.61
C ALA A 686 -27.07 -12.26 2.02
N PRO A 687 -28.25 -12.41 2.66
CA PRO A 687 -29.01 -11.27 3.18
C PRO A 687 -28.24 -10.47 4.23
N PRO A 688 -28.66 -9.25 4.57
CA PRO A 688 -28.10 -8.50 5.70
C PRO A 688 -28.37 -9.21 7.05
N PRO A 689 -27.78 -8.73 8.16
CA PRO A 689 -28.17 -9.20 9.48
C PRO A 689 -29.66 -8.89 9.71
N LEU A 690 -30.40 -9.87 10.22
CA LEU A 690 -31.81 -9.75 10.62
C LEU A 690 -32.09 -8.47 11.41
N ASP A 691 -33.29 -7.92 11.31
CA ASP A 691 -33.59 -6.72 12.08
C ASP A 691 -33.82 -7.03 13.57
N ASN A 692 -33.86 -5.99 14.40
CA ASN A 692 -34.18 -6.17 15.83
C ASN A 692 -35.66 -6.54 16.05
N ALA A 693 -36.55 -6.13 15.13
CA ALA A 693 -37.98 -6.47 15.17
C ALA A 693 -38.22 -7.98 15.03
N ASP A 694 -37.47 -8.65 14.15
CA ASP A 694 -37.66 -10.07 13.85
C ASP A 694 -37.26 -10.99 15.02
N ALA A 695 -36.56 -10.47 16.02
CA ALA A 695 -36.12 -11.24 17.19
C ALA A 695 -37.26 -11.64 18.14
N GLY A 696 -38.45 -11.04 17.98
CA GLY A 696 -39.60 -11.21 18.87
C GLY A 696 -40.47 -12.47 18.65
N ILE A 697 -40.27 -13.20 17.54
CA ILE A 697 -41.07 -14.40 17.22
C ILE A 697 -40.31 -15.67 17.64
N ARG A 698 -40.94 -16.45 18.52
CA ARG A 698 -40.55 -17.79 19.01
C ARG A 698 -41.81 -18.64 19.19
#